data_AF-A0AAE0RL20-F1
#
_entry.id   AF-A0AAE0RL20-F1
#
_cell.length_a   1.000
_cell.length_b   1.000
_cell.length_c   1.000
_cell.angle_alpha   90.00
_cell.angle_beta   90.00
_cell.angle_gamma   90.00
#
_symmetry.space_group_name_H-M   'P 1'
#
loop_
_entity.id
_entity.type
_entity.pdbx_description
1 polymer ?
#
loop_
_entity_poly.entity_id
_entity_poly.type
_entity_poly.pdbx_seq_one_letter_code
_entity_poly.pdbx_strand_id
1 'polypeptide(L)'
;MERRKVDILCVQETRWKGSKAHSIGAGFKLFYYGVDSKRNVVGVVLKEEFVRNVLEVKRVSDRVMSLKLEFEGVMLNVVSGYAPQVGCELEEKERFWSELDEVMESIPTGERVVIGADFNGHVGEGNTGDEEVMGKFGVKERNLEGQMVVDFAKRMDMGVVNTYFQKREEHRVTYKSGGRRTQVDYILCRRGNLKEISDCKVVVGESVARQHKMVVCRMTLMVCKTKRSKVEKKTKWWKLKKEECCEEFRQKLRQALGGQVVLPDDWETTAEVIRETGRKVLGVSSGRRKEDKETWWWNEEVQDSIQRKRLAKKKWDMDRTEENRQEYKELQRRVKREVSKAKQKAYEELYTRLDTRKGEKNLYRLARQRDRDGKDVQQVRVIKDRDGRVLTSEESVQRRWKEYFEELMNEENEREKRVEGVNSVEQKVDKIRKDEVRKALKRMKSGKAVGPDDIPVEVWKCLGEAAVEFLANLFNRVLESERMPEEWRRSVLVPIFKNKGDVQSCSNYRGIKLMSHTMKDMYERSRTVVRCAVGQTEEFNVEVGLHQGSALSPFLFAIVMDQLSEEVRQESPWTMMFADDIVICSESREQVEENLERWRFALERRGMKVSRSKTEYMCVNEREGSGTVRLQGEEVKKVQEFKYLGSTVQSNGECGKEVKKRVQAGWNGWRKVSGVLCDQKISARIKGKVYRTVVRPAMLYGLETVSLRKRQESELE
;
A
#
# COMPACT_ATOMS: atom_id res chain seq x y z
N MET A 1 -4.22 14.69 22.04
CA MET A 1 -5.32 14.22 21.17
C MET A 1 -6.26 13.24 21.90
N GLU A 2 -5.80 12.12 22.48
CA GLU A 2 -6.66 11.14 23.17
C GLU A 2 -7.61 11.72 24.23
N ARG A 3 -7.08 12.48 25.20
CA ARG A 3 -7.87 13.08 26.30
C ARG A 3 -9.03 13.95 25.80
N ARG A 4 -8.84 14.62 24.66
CA ARG A 4 -9.79 15.56 24.06
C ARG A 4 -10.56 14.97 22.88
N LYS A 5 -10.32 13.69 22.54
CA LYS A 5 -10.90 13.00 21.38
C LYS A 5 -10.75 13.81 20.07
N VAL A 6 -9.56 14.38 19.86
CA VAL A 6 -9.25 15.10 18.62
C VAL A 6 -8.94 14.08 17.54
N ASP A 7 -9.65 14.15 16.41
CA ASP A 7 -9.48 13.18 15.32
C ASP A 7 -8.48 13.64 14.25
N ILE A 8 -8.38 14.96 14.02
CA ILE A 8 -7.47 15.61 13.05
C ILE A 8 -6.79 16.78 13.75
N LEU A 9 -5.47 16.91 13.63
CA LEU A 9 -4.68 17.99 14.23
C LEU A 9 -3.64 18.50 13.22
N CYS A 10 -3.73 19.78 12.87
CA CYS A 10 -2.63 20.48 12.18
C CYS A 10 -1.56 20.85 13.21
N VAL A 11 -0.28 20.62 12.86
CA VAL A 11 0.87 20.94 13.69
C VAL A 11 1.89 21.71 12.87
N GLN A 12 2.46 22.74 13.48
CA GLN A 12 3.48 23.59 12.90
C GLN A 12 4.78 23.47 13.73
N GLU A 13 5.90 23.89 13.17
CA GLU A 13 7.22 23.90 13.82
C GLU A 13 7.69 22.54 14.38
N THR A 14 7.35 21.42 13.74
CA THR A 14 7.70 20.09 14.30
C THR A 14 9.20 19.78 14.28
N ARG A 15 9.99 20.46 13.43
CA ARG A 15 11.45 20.26 13.23
C ARG A 15 11.85 18.85 12.77
N TRP A 16 10.93 18.11 12.15
CA TRP A 16 11.19 16.79 11.60
C TRP A 16 11.69 16.88 10.15
N LYS A 17 12.81 16.22 9.84
CA LYS A 17 13.35 16.16 8.47
C LYS A 17 12.70 15.06 7.64
N GLY A 18 12.33 15.39 6.40
CA GLY A 18 11.84 14.47 5.38
C GLY A 18 10.40 14.72 4.93
N SER A 19 9.99 13.95 3.93
CA SER A 19 8.64 13.90 3.36
C SER A 19 8.07 12.50 3.56
N LYS A 20 7.36 12.27 4.68
CA LYS A 20 6.87 10.94 5.06
C LYS A 20 5.57 10.99 5.85
N ALA A 21 4.98 9.81 6.07
CA ALA A 21 4.00 9.58 7.10
C ALA A 21 4.58 8.63 8.17
N HIS A 22 4.32 8.90 9.44
CA HIS A 22 4.86 8.14 10.58
C HIS A 22 3.78 7.87 11.63
N SER A 23 3.66 6.62 12.07
CA SER A 23 2.79 6.26 13.21
C SER A 23 3.44 6.75 14.50
N ILE A 24 2.81 7.69 15.20
CA ILE A 24 3.36 8.30 16.43
C ILE A 24 2.94 7.54 17.70
N GLY A 25 2.26 6.39 17.54
CA GLY A 25 1.73 5.57 18.63
C GLY A 25 0.33 5.99 19.07
N ALA A 26 -0.28 5.19 19.95
CA ALA A 26 -1.58 5.47 20.56
C ALA A 26 -2.75 5.66 19.57
N GLY A 27 -2.66 5.03 18.39
CA GLY A 27 -3.69 5.12 17.35
C GLY A 27 -3.66 6.43 16.54
N PHE A 28 -2.50 7.07 16.37
CA PHE A 28 -2.34 8.28 15.54
C PHE A 28 -1.19 8.15 14.53
N LYS A 29 -1.36 8.81 13.39
CA LYS A 29 -0.38 8.89 12.29
C LYS A 29 -0.15 10.34 11.87
N LEU A 30 1.10 10.76 11.87
CA LEU A 30 1.56 12.08 11.44
C LEU A 30 1.97 12.04 9.96
N PHE A 31 1.45 12.95 9.16
CA PHE A 31 1.95 13.30 7.84
C PHE A 31 2.73 14.59 7.98
N TYR A 32 3.95 14.66 7.48
CA TYR A 32 4.78 15.85 7.62
C TYR A 32 5.67 16.11 6.39
N TYR A 33 6.13 17.36 6.28
CA TYR A 33 7.08 17.79 5.25
C TYR A 33 8.07 18.80 5.81
N GLY A 34 9.37 18.48 5.75
CA GLY A 34 10.45 19.37 6.17
C GLY A 34 11.75 19.10 5.41
N VAL A 35 12.37 20.17 4.89
CA VAL A 35 13.58 20.08 4.04
C VAL A 35 14.86 20.09 4.89
N ASP A 36 14.93 20.93 5.92
CA ASP A 36 16.10 21.06 6.80
C ASP A 36 15.73 20.96 8.29
N SER A 37 16.66 20.44 9.09
CA SER A 37 16.56 20.26 10.54
C SER A 37 16.43 21.56 11.36
N LYS A 38 16.62 22.71 10.71
CA LYS A 38 16.65 24.04 11.35
C LYS A 38 15.42 24.91 11.09
N ARG A 39 14.60 24.63 10.07
CA ARG A 39 13.47 25.50 9.69
C ARG A 39 12.15 24.74 9.55
N ASN A 40 11.10 25.45 9.99
CA ASN A 40 9.65 25.29 9.88
C ASN A 40 9.16 24.03 9.15
N VAL A 41 8.36 23.21 9.85
CA VAL A 41 7.84 21.94 9.34
C VAL A 41 6.35 21.89 9.63
N VAL A 42 5.54 21.84 8.59
CA VAL A 42 4.10 21.57 8.69
C VAL A 42 3.82 20.07 8.79
N GLY A 43 2.77 19.74 9.55
CA GLY A 43 2.28 18.39 9.71
C GLY A 43 0.78 18.33 9.93
N VAL A 44 0.18 17.20 9.57
CA VAL A 44 -1.20 16.85 9.93
C VAL A 44 -1.19 15.49 10.60
N VAL A 45 -1.68 15.44 11.83
CA VAL A 45 -1.87 14.21 12.60
C VAL A 45 -3.31 13.75 12.43
N LEU A 46 -3.47 12.50 11.98
CA LEU A 46 -4.77 11.83 11.85
C LEU A 46 -4.86 10.67 12.82
N LYS A 47 -6.05 10.47 13.37
CA LYS A 47 -6.40 9.23 14.05
C LYS A 47 -6.33 8.05 13.07
N GLU A 48 -5.83 6.91 13.52
CA GLU A 48 -5.51 5.75 12.67
C GLU A 48 -6.73 5.23 11.90
N GLU A 49 -7.93 5.35 12.48
CA GLU A 49 -9.18 4.99 11.81
C GLU A 49 -9.52 5.85 10.58
N PHE A 50 -8.95 7.06 10.49
CA PHE A 50 -9.11 7.99 9.35
C PHE A 50 -7.95 7.89 8.35
N VAL A 51 -6.86 7.20 8.69
CA VAL A 51 -5.73 7.01 7.76
C VAL A 51 -6.16 6.26 6.49
N ARG A 52 -7.11 5.34 6.61
CA ARG A 52 -7.69 4.61 5.46
C ARG A 52 -8.55 5.49 4.55
N ASN A 53 -8.92 6.69 5.01
CA ASN A 53 -9.74 7.65 4.27
C ASN A 53 -8.88 8.67 3.51
N VAL A 54 -7.55 8.63 3.66
CA VAL A 54 -6.61 9.50 2.94
C VAL A 54 -6.52 9.09 1.47
N LEU A 55 -6.90 10.01 0.59
CA LEU A 55 -6.85 9.83 -0.86
C LEU A 55 -5.60 10.46 -1.48
N GLU A 56 -5.20 11.62 -0.96
CA GLU A 56 -4.09 12.40 -1.50
C GLU A 56 -3.42 13.20 -0.38
N VAL A 57 -2.09 13.34 -0.49
CA VAL A 57 -1.28 14.18 0.39
C VAL A 57 -0.42 15.08 -0.49
N LYS A 58 -0.81 16.35 -0.61
CA LYS A 58 -0.05 17.38 -1.32
C LYS A 58 0.88 18.07 -0.35
N ARG A 59 2.19 17.95 -0.56
CA ARG A 59 3.24 18.63 0.22
C ARG A 59 3.83 19.71 -0.66
N VAL A 60 3.33 20.93 -0.53
CA VAL A 60 3.68 22.04 -1.42
C VAL A 60 5.00 22.65 -0.99
N SER A 61 5.08 23.03 0.28
CA SER A 61 6.28 23.63 0.87
C SER A 61 6.43 23.24 2.34
N ASP A 62 7.53 23.66 2.97
CA ASP A 62 7.78 23.51 4.41
C ASP A 62 6.78 24.30 5.28
N ARG A 63 5.97 25.16 4.63
CA ARG A 63 4.92 25.99 5.23
C ARG A 63 3.49 25.62 4.83
N VAL A 64 3.27 24.86 3.75
CA VAL A 64 1.93 24.51 3.26
C VAL A 64 1.83 23.02 2.90
N MET A 65 0.85 22.35 3.49
CA MET A 65 0.47 20.99 3.09
C MET A 65 -1.05 20.79 3.11
N SER A 66 -1.54 19.91 2.25
CA SER A 66 -2.96 19.57 2.15
C SER A 66 -3.18 18.06 2.15
N LEU A 67 -4.16 17.59 2.90
CA LEU A 67 -4.62 16.21 2.93
C LEU A 67 -6.07 16.14 2.44
N LYS A 68 -6.30 15.30 1.43
CA LYS A 68 -7.63 14.99 0.93
C LYS A 68 -8.17 13.72 1.57
N LEU A 69 -9.28 13.83 2.28
CA LEU A 69 -9.97 12.76 2.99
C LEU A 69 -11.34 12.49 2.35
N GLU A 70 -11.75 11.22 2.29
CA GLU A 70 -13.09 10.81 1.85
C GLU A 70 -13.85 10.14 3.00
N PHE A 71 -15.02 10.66 3.34
CA PHE A 71 -15.90 10.13 4.37
C PHE A 71 -17.28 9.80 3.79
N GLU A 72 -17.49 8.54 3.41
CA GLU A 72 -18.79 8.01 2.98
C GLU A 72 -19.41 8.88 1.86
N GLY A 73 -18.59 9.22 0.85
CA GLY A 73 -18.95 10.05 -0.30
C GLY A 73 -18.68 11.55 -0.15
N VAL A 74 -18.37 12.04 1.06
CA VAL A 74 -18.05 13.45 1.31
C VAL A 74 -16.54 13.67 1.28
N MET A 75 -16.08 14.59 0.43
CA MET A 75 -14.66 14.95 0.31
C MET A 75 -14.32 16.11 1.26
N LEU A 76 -13.34 15.90 2.14
CA LEU A 76 -12.82 16.90 3.07
C LEU A 76 -11.33 17.14 2.81
N ASN A 77 -10.98 18.38 2.50
CA ASN A 77 -9.60 18.82 2.36
C ASN A 77 -9.16 19.52 3.64
N VAL A 78 -8.10 19.01 4.26
CA VAL A 78 -7.48 19.59 5.46
C VAL A 78 -6.17 20.22 5.06
N VAL A 79 -6.08 21.54 5.15
CA VAL A 79 -4.89 22.32 4.83
C VAL A 79 -4.22 22.76 6.13
N SER A 80 -2.91 22.54 6.22
CA SER A 80 -2.07 23.04 7.32
C SER A 80 -1.12 24.08 6.77
N GLY A 81 -1.17 25.28 7.35
CA GLY A 81 -0.34 26.42 6.97
C GLY A 81 0.52 26.93 8.13
N TYR A 82 1.68 27.49 7.81
CA TYR A 82 2.54 28.24 8.73
C TYR A 82 3.09 29.49 8.03
N ALA A 83 2.41 30.62 8.22
CA ALA A 83 2.77 31.88 7.57
C ALA A 83 4.10 32.45 8.11
N PRO A 84 4.87 33.18 7.30
CA PRO A 84 6.07 33.88 7.77
C PRO A 84 5.76 34.90 8.87
N GLN A 85 6.76 35.22 9.70
CA GLN A 85 6.60 36.20 10.78
C GLN A 85 6.53 37.62 10.22
N VAL A 86 6.01 38.56 11.01
CA VAL A 86 5.82 39.98 10.64
C VAL A 86 7.11 40.63 10.09
N GLY A 87 8.29 40.23 10.59
CA GLY A 87 9.59 40.76 10.15
C GLY A 87 10.30 40.01 9.00
N CYS A 88 9.66 39.01 8.39
CA CYS A 88 10.22 38.31 7.23
C CYS A 88 10.13 39.15 5.95
N GLU A 89 10.98 38.86 4.96
CA GLU A 89 10.99 39.52 3.66
C GLU A 89 9.64 39.38 2.93
N LEU A 90 9.27 40.40 2.16
CA LEU A 90 7.99 40.45 1.44
C LEU A 90 7.84 39.27 0.47
N GLU A 91 8.92 38.89 -0.23
CA GLU A 91 8.94 37.75 -1.16
C GLU A 91 8.56 36.43 -0.46
N GLU A 92 8.98 36.22 0.79
CA GLU A 92 8.62 35.01 1.54
C GLU A 92 7.13 34.99 1.90
N LYS A 93 6.56 36.16 2.21
CA LYS A 93 5.13 36.32 2.50
C LYS A 93 4.30 36.09 1.23
N GLU A 94 4.68 36.71 0.11
CA GLU A 94 4.00 36.55 -1.17
C GLU A 94 4.01 35.10 -1.65
N ARG A 95 5.16 34.42 -1.53
CA ARG A 95 5.28 33.00 -1.88
C ARG A 95 4.32 32.13 -1.08
N PHE A 96 4.22 32.34 0.24
CA PHE A 96 3.29 31.58 1.09
C PHE A 96 1.83 31.74 0.66
N TRP A 97 1.40 32.97 0.34
CA TRP A 97 0.03 33.23 -0.10
C TRP A 97 -0.25 32.66 -1.50
N SER A 98 0.69 32.78 -2.44
CA SER A 98 0.58 32.16 -3.76
C SER A 98 0.45 30.63 -3.67
N GLU A 99 1.29 29.99 -2.85
CA GLU A 99 1.21 28.54 -2.62
C GLU A 99 -0.12 28.11 -2.00
N LEU A 100 -0.68 28.92 -1.09
CA LEU A 100 -1.98 28.64 -0.49
C LEU A 100 -3.13 28.84 -1.50
N ASP A 101 -3.04 29.87 -2.35
CA ASP A 101 -4.01 30.15 -3.41
C ASP A 101 -4.04 29.01 -4.44
N GLU A 102 -2.89 28.54 -4.92
CA GLU A 102 -2.78 27.39 -5.82
C GLU A 102 -3.41 26.11 -5.23
N VAL A 103 -3.20 25.87 -3.93
CA VAL A 103 -3.84 24.73 -3.24
C VAL A 103 -5.35 24.88 -3.25
N MET A 104 -5.87 26.07 -2.97
CA MET A 104 -7.30 26.34 -2.92
C MET A 104 -7.97 26.26 -4.29
N GLU A 105 -7.34 26.80 -5.33
CA GLU A 105 -7.81 26.70 -6.72
C GLU A 105 -7.84 25.26 -7.22
N SER A 106 -6.91 24.42 -6.74
CA SER A 106 -6.91 23.00 -7.08
C SER A 106 -8.06 22.19 -6.45
N ILE A 107 -8.81 22.76 -5.49
CA ILE A 107 -9.88 22.08 -4.76
C ILE A 107 -11.26 22.47 -5.33
N PRO A 108 -12.02 21.53 -5.92
CA PRO A 108 -13.35 21.81 -6.48
C PRO A 108 -14.30 22.45 -5.46
N THR A 109 -15.12 23.41 -5.89
CA THR A 109 -16.03 24.21 -5.03
C THR A 109 -17.04 23.37 -4.24
N GLY A 110 -17.43 22.19 -4.75
CA GLY A 110 -18.34 21.26 -4.06
C GLY A 110 -17.72 20.52 -2.86
N GLU A 111 -16.39 20.48 -2.76
CA GLU A 111 -15.70 19.77 -1.67
C GLU A 111 -15.65 20.61 -0.37
N ARG A 112 -15.48 19.96 0.77
CA ARG A 112 -15.30 20.65 2.07
C ARG A 112 -13.83 21.04 2.23
N VAL A 113 -13.58 22.21 2.81
CA VAL A 113 -12.21 22.67 3.12
C VAL A 113 -12.15 23.20 4.54
N VAL A 114 -11.15 22.74 5.29
CA VAL A 114 -10.78 23.26 6.60
C VAL A 114 -9.29 23.57 6.60
N ILE A 115 -8.94 24.82 6.91
CA ILE A 115 -7.56 25.27 7.03
C ILE A 115 -7.27 25.47 8.51
N GLY A 116 -6.26 24.78 9.04
CA GLY A 116 -5.72 25.03 10.38
C GLY A 116 -4.31 25.58 10.25
N ALA A 117 -4.12 26.86 10.56
CA ALA A 117 -2.84 27.52 10.32
C ALA A 117 -2.49 28.53 11.41
N ASP A 118 -1.19 28.68 11.61
CA ASP A 118 -0.63 29.85 12.29
C ASP A 118 -0.33 30.89 11.22
N PHE A 119 -1.11 31.97 11.20
CA PHE A 119 -1.00 33.02 10.21
C PHE A 119 -0.09 34.18 10.66
N ASN A 120 0.40 34.16 11.90
CA ASN A 120 1.18 35.28 12.47
C ASN A 120 0.49 36.66 12.37
N GLY A 121 -0.83 36.71 12.14
CA GLY A 121 -1.62 37.92 11.94
C GLY A 121 -2.75 38.09 12.96
N HIS A 122 -3.12 39.33 13.26
CA HIS A 122 -4.21 39.71 14.16
C HIS A 122 -5.39 40.20 13.34
N VAL A 123 -6.48 39.42 13.30
CA VAL A 123 -7.68 39.75 12.50
C VAL A 123 -8.54 40.85 13.17
N GLY A 124 -8.40 41.03 14.48
CA GLY A 124 -9.04 42.11 15.25
C GLY A 124 -10.44 41.79 15.77
N GLU A 125 -10.95 42.64 16.67
CA GLU A 125 -12.32 42.60 17.23
C GLU A 125 -13.31 43.40 16.37
N GLY A 126 -14.57 42.95 16.32
CA GLY A 126 -15.60 43.51 15.44
C GLY A 126 -15.49 42.99 14.00
N ASN A 127 -16.56 43.17 13.21
CA ASN A 127 -16.63 42.67 11.83
C ASN A 127 -17.16 43.70 10.83
N THR A 128 -17.16 44.98 11.20
CA THR A 128 -17.69 46.06 10.36
C THR A 128 -16.94 46.13 9.03
N GLY A 129 -17.63 45.87 7.91
CA GLY A 129 -17.04 45.81 6.56
C GLY A 129 -16.47 44.45 6.13
N ASP A 130 -16.53 43.45 7.02
CA ASP A 130 -16.05 42.08 6.78
C ASP A 130 -17.07 41.03 7.28
N GLU A 131 -18.34 41.41 7.41
CA GLU A 131 -19.40 40.60 8.05
C GLU A 131 -19.59 39.24 7.36
N GLU A 132 -19.24 39.18 6.08
CA GLU A 132 -19.34 37.98 5.25
C GLU A 132 -18.35 36.87 5.64
N VAL A 133 -17.17 37.24 6.14
CA VAL A 133 -16.03 36.33 6.35
C VAL A 133 -15.61 36.22 7.81
N MET A 134 -16.04 37.14 8.68
CA MET A 134 -15.69 37.09 10.10
C MET A 134 -16.86 37.46 11.02
N GLY A 135 -16.88 36.84 12.20
CA GLY A 135 -17.77 37.19 13.30
C GLY A 135 -17.21 38.31 14.20
N LYS A 136 -18.00 38.69 15.21
CA LYS A 136 -17.73 39.86 16.06
C LYS A 136 -16.68 39.64 17.16
N PHE A 137 -16.32 38.38 17.45
CA PHE A 137 -15.64 38.01 18.70
C PHE A 137 -14.13 37.81 18.59
N GLY A 138 -13.46 38.49 17.66
CA GLY A 138 -11.99 38.48 17.59
C GLY A 138 -11.31 39.17 18.78
N VAL A 139 -9.99 39.29 18.75
CA VAL A 139 -9.18 39.81 19.86
C VAL A 139 -8.23 40.90 19.38
N LYS A 140 -8.22 42.04 20.10
CA LYS A 140 -7.36 43.21 19.86
C LYS A 140 -7.64 43.92 18.53
N GLU A 141 -6.76 44.84 18.14
CA GLU A 141 -6.79 45.55 16.87
C GLU A 141 -6.20 44.71 15.73
N ARG A 142 -6.66 44.98 14.51
CA ARG A 142 -6.19 44.32 13.30
C ARG A 142 -4.81 44.86 12.89
N ASN A 143 -3.90 43.97 12.47
CA ASN A 143 -2.62 44.35 11.85
C ASN A 143 -2.61 44.02 10.35
N LEU A 144 -1.55 44.43 9.64
CA LEU A 144 -1.41 44.22 8.20
C LEU A 144 -1.50 42.73 7.83
N GLU A 145 -0.80 41.85 8.54
CA GLU A 145 -0.88 40.39 8.33
C GLU A 145 -2.29 39.85 8.55
N GLY A 146 -3.01 40.38 9.55
CA GLY A 146 -4.41 40.05 9.78
C GLY A 146 -5.34 40.52 8.67
N GLN A 147 -5.05 41.67 8.04
CA GLN A 147 -5.76 42.11 6.85
C GLN A 147 -5.55 41.15 5.68
N MET A 148 -4.32 40.64 5.48
CA MET A 148 -4.05 39.61 4.45
C MET A 148 -4.89 38.34 4.66
N VAL A 149 -5.09 37.92 5.91
CA VAL A 149 -5.95 36.76 6.25
C VAL A 149 -7.42 37.05 5.87
N VAL A 150 -7.91 38.26 6.16
CA VAL A 150 -9.28 38.67 5.81
C VAL A 150 -9.44 38.77 4.29
N ASP A 151 -8.48 39.37 3.59
CA ASP A 151 -8.51 39.50 2.14
C ASP A 151 -8.48 38.13 1.46
N PHE A 152 -7.64 37.21 1.95
CA PHE A 152 -7.64 35.82 1.51
C PHE A 152 -9.00 35.15 1.76
N ALA A 153 -9.59 35.37 2.94
CA ALA A 153 -10.90 34.81 3.27
C ALA A 153 -12.00 35.34 2.34
N LYS A 154 -11.96 36.61 1.95
CA LYS A 154 -12.88 37.20 0.97
C LYS A 154 -12.68 36.61 -0.42
N ARG A 155 -11.43 36.54 -0.90
CA ARG A 155 -11.11 36.00 -2.24
C ARG A 155 -11.54 34.55 -2.42
N MET A 156 -11.35 33.71 -1.38
CA MET A 156 -11.58 32.26 -1.45
C MET A 156 -12.92 31.81 -0.82
N ASP A 157 -13.83 32.73 -0.52
CA ASP A 157 -15.13 32.48 0.11
C ASP A 157 -15.03 31.64 1.40
N MET A 158 -14.15 32.06 2.31
CA MET A 158 -13.86 31.39 3.59
C MET A 158 -14.39 32.20 4.77
N GLY A 159 -14.78 31.49 5.83
CA GLY A 159 -15.13 32.06 7.13
C GLY A 159 -14.04 31.83 8.18
N VAL A 160 -13.67 32.88 8.90
CA VAL A 160 -12.75 32.84 10.05
C VAL A 160 -13.46 32.30 11.28
N VAL A 161 -13.44 30.97 11.45
CA VAL A 161 -14.28 30.24 12.42
C VAL A 161 -14.11 30.75 13.86
N ASN A 162 -12.89 31.14 14.23
CA ASN A 162 -12.55 31.60 15.58
C ASN A 162 -13.36 32.83 16.04
N THR A 163 -13.82 33.68 15.11
CA THR A 163 -14.46 34.97 15.44
C THR A 163 -15.98 34.89 15.55
N TYR A 164 -16.61 33.76 15.18
CA TYR A 164 -18.07 33.59 15.21
C TYR A 164 -18.64 33.20 16.59
N PHE A 165 -17.81 32.65 17.49
CA PHE A 165 -18.28 32.11 18.77
C PHE A 165 -17.94 33.02 19.95
N GLN A 166 -18.95 33.42 20.73
CA GLN A 166 -18.73 34.17 21.96
C GLN A 166 -18.08 33.28 23.03
N LYS A 167 -16.85 33.64 23.45
CA LYS A 167 -16.08 32.92 24.49
C LYS A 167 -15.42 33.92 25.44
N ARG A 168 -15.06 33.44 26.64
CA ARG A 168 -14.20 34.20 27.56
C ARG A 168 -12.87 34.50 26.87
N GLU A 169 -12.27 35.64 27.16
CA GLU A 169 -11.02 36.10 26.53
C GLU A 169 -9.88 35.05 26.60
N GLU A 170 -9.75 34.35 27.73
CA GLU A 170 -8.76 33.29 27.90
C GLU A 170 -8.87 32.15 26.88
N HIS A 171 -10.10 31.88 26.41
CA HIS A 171 -10.45 30.87 25.41
C HIS A 171 -10.42 31.42 23.97
N ARG A 172 -10.02 32.68 23.77
CA ARG A 172 -9.82 33.31 22.45
C ARG A 172 -8.34 33.57 22.14
N VAL A 173 -7.53 33.84 23.17
CA VAL A 173 -6.08 34.07 23.05
C VAL A 173 -5.34 32.77 22.72
N THR A 174 -4.62 32.74 21.60
CA THR A 174 -3.89 31.56 21.12
C THR A 174 -2.40 31.61 21.42
N TYR A 175 -1.81 32.81 21.55
CA TYR A 175 -0.38 32.99 21.81
C TYR A 175 -0.13 33.84 23.07
N LYS A 176 0.83 33.42 23.90
CA LYS A 176 1.26 34.13 25.11
C LYS A 176 2.79 34.13 25.24
N SER A 177 3.41 35.29 25.20
CA SER A 177 4.86 35.46 25.42
C SER A 177 5.16 36.84 26.01
N GLY A 178 6.03 36.91 27.04
CA GLY A 178 6.49 38.19 27.62
C GLY A 178 5.37 39.14 28.06
N GLY A 179 4.26 38.63 28.60
CA GLY A 179 3.09 39.42 28.99
C GLY A 179 2.11 39.77 27.86
N ARG A 180 2.51 39.62 26.59
CA ARG A 180 1.64 39.80 25.43
C ARG A 180 0.71 38.60 25.28
N ARG A 181 -0.57 38.88 25.01
CA ARG A 181 -1.65 37.91 24.73
C ARG A 181 -2.21 38.23 23.35
N THR A 182 -2.13 37.32 22.39
CA THR A 182 -2.57 37.58 21.02
C THR A 182 -3.29 36.38 20.42
N GLN A 183 -3.97 36.61 19.31
CA GLN A 183 -4.59 35.59 18.47
C GLN A 183 -3.86 35.58 17.12
N VAL A 184 -3.25 34.44 16.78
CA VAL A 184 -2.47 34.24 15.53
C VAL A 184 -2.78 32.89 14.86
N ASP A 185 -3.32 31.93 15.64
CA ASP A 185 -3.72 30.61 15.17
C ASP A 185 -5.22 30.63 14.81
N TYR A 186 -5.55 30.33 13.55
CA TYR A 186 -6.92 30.36 13.05
C TYR A 186 -7.34 29.06 12.39
N ILE A 187 -8.63 28.76 12.52
CA ILE A 187 -9.30 27.76 11.71
C ILE A 187 -10.18 28.50 10.71
N LEU A 188 -9.98 28.24 9.42
CA LEU A 188 -10.83 28.73 8.34
C LEU A 188 -11.64 27.57 7.76
N CYS A 189 -12.87 27.82 7.33
CA CYS A 189 -13.65 26.87 6.55
C CYS A 189 -14.38 27.57 5.41
N ARG A 190 -14.81 26.85 4.37
CA ARG A 190 -15.67 27.44 3.32
C ARG A 190 -16.94 28.02 3.93
N ARG A 191 -17.37 29.19 3.44
CA ARG A 191 -18.54 29.91 3.96
C ARG A 191 -19.81 29.06 3.90
N GLY A 192 -20.00 28.34 2.79
CA GLY A 192 -21.12 27.39 2.62
C GLY A 192 -21.14 26.23 3.64
N ASN A 193 -20.05 26.00 4.39
CA ASN A 193 -19.94 24.92 5.37
C ASN A 193 -19.90 25.40 6.82
N LEU A 194 -20.03 26.71 7.06
CA LEU A 194 -20.06 27.27 8.42
C LEU A 194 -21.17 26.63 9.29
N LYS A 195 -22.30 26.25 8.68
CA LYS A 195 -23.41 25.55 9.37
C LYS A 195 -23.02 24.17 9.92
N GLU A 196 -21.97 23.56 9.40
CA GLU A 196 -21.46 22.26 9.87
C GLU A 196 -20.58 22.43 11.13
N ILE A 197 -20.21 23.66 11.48
CA ILE A 197 -19.38 23.96 12.65
C ILE A 197 -20.26 24.33 13.85
N SER A 198 -20.04 23.63 14.96
CA SER A 198 -20.84 23.74 16.19
C SER A 198 -20.14 24.47 17.34
N ASP A 199 -18.81 24.44 17.40
CA ASP A 199 -18.02 25.10 18.46
C ASP A 199 -16.60 25.35 17.96
N CYS A 200 -15.99 26.47 18.36
CA CYS A 200 -14.56 26.72 18.23
C CYS A 200 -14.03 27.40 19.50
N LYS A 201 -12.92 26.89 20.06
CA LYS A 201 -12.32 27.45 21.27
C LYS A 201 -10.85 27.12 21.44
N VAL A 202 -10.17 27.94 22.23
CA VAL A 202 -8.80 27.67 22.70
C VAL A 202 -8.81 26.85 24.00
N VAL A 203 -7.93 25.86 24.08
CA VAL A 203 -7.76 25.01 25.28
C VAL A 203 -6.73 25.65 26.24
N VAL A 204 -7.19 26.09 27.42
CA VAL A 204 -6.37 26.87 28.38
C VAL A 204 -5.57 25.98 29.36
N GLY A 205 -6.05 24.77 29.67
CA GLY A 205 -5.49 23.91 30.72
C GLY A 205 -4.50 22.83 30.28
N GLU A 206 -4.05 22.82 29.02
CA GLU A 206 -3.09 21.83 28.51
C GLU A 206 -1.91 22.55 27.83
N SER A 207 -0.71 22.49 28.42
CA SER A 207 0.49 23.06 27.79
C SER A 207 1.09 22.08 26.78
N VAL A 208 0.61 22.12 25.54
CA VAL A 208 1.20 21.35 24.44
C VAL A 208 2.42 22.08 23.85
N ALA A 209 2.39 23.42 23.83
CA ALA A 209 3.51 24.28 23.46
C ALA A 209 3.72 25.36 24.54
N ARG A 210 4.94 25.91 24.63
CA ARG A 210 5.31 26.92 25.65
C ARG A 210 4.60 28.26 25.44
N GLN A 211 4.37 28.65 24.19
CA GLN A 211 3.82 29.96 23.82
C GLN A 211 2.46 29.86 23.12
N HIS A 212 2.25 28.84 22.28
CA HIS A 212 0.99 28.61 21.57
C HIS A 212 0.04 27.72 22.38
N LYS A 213 -1.25 27.97 22.23
CA LYS A 213 -2.35 27.17 22.76
C LYS A 213 -3.13 26.54 21.62
N MET A 214 -3.59 25.32 21.85
CA MET A 214 -4.34 24.56 20.86
C MET A 214 -5.74 25.16 20.64
N VAL A 215 -6.05 25.47 19.37
CA VAL A 215 -7.40 25.82 18.90
C VAL A 215 -8.12 24.55 18.48
N VAL A 216 -9.36 24.37 18.93
CA VAL A 216 -10.17 23.19 18.62
C VAL A 216 -11.52 23.62 18.06
N CYS A 217 -11.85 23.12 16.88
CA CYS A 217 -13.15 23.25 16.24
C CYS A 217 -13.88 21.91 16.23
N ARG A 218 -15.22 21.93 16.39
CA ARG A 218 -16.09 20.77 16.25
C ARG A 218 -16.97 20.92 15.01
N MET A 219 -16.65 20.15 13.98
CA MET A 219 -17.40 20.05 12.72
C MET A 219 -18.21 18.75 12.68
N THR A 220 -19.45 18.81 12.18
CA THR A 220 -20.33 17.65 12.01
C THR A 220 -20.59 17.44 10.53
N LEU A 221 -20.07 16.35 9.97
CA LEU A 221 -20.31 15.96 8.59
C LEU A 221 -21.60 15.13 8.48
N MET A 222 -22.55 15.59 7.68
CA MET A 222 -23.74 14.83 7.35
C MET A 222 -23.39 13.79 6.29
N VAL A 223 -23.34 12.52 6.70
CA VAL A 223 -23.01 11.39 5.82
C VAL A 223 -24.17 10.41 5.74
N CYS A 224 -24.48 9.95 4.53
CA CYS A 224 -25.39 8.83 4.33
C CYS A 224 -24.63 7.55 4.66
N LYS A 225 -24.82 7.03 5.89
CA LYS A 225 -24.16 5.80 6.34
C LYS A 225 -24.43 4.66 5.38
N THR A 226 -23.43 4.35 4.55
CA THR A 226 -23.44 3.13 3.74
C THR A 226 -23.23 1.97 4.71
N LYS A 227 -24.06 0.92 4.63
CA LYS A 227 -23.88 -0.28 5.46
C LYS A 227 -22.47 -0.82 5.19
N ARG A 228 -21.56 -0.69 6.15
CA ARG A 228 -20.22 -1.27 6.05
C ARG A 228 -20.36 -2.74 5.65
N SER A 229 -19.77 -3.11 4.51
CA SER A 229 -19.73 -4.50 4.07
C SER A 229 -19.18 -5.36 5.21
N LYS A 230 -19.89 -6.45 5.55
CA LYS A 230 -19.43 -7.38 6.58
C LYS A 230 -18.12 -7.97 6.07
N VAL A 231 -17.01 -7.69 6.76
CA VAL A 231 -15.73 -8.32 6.46
C VAL A 231 -15.92 -9.83 6.51
N GLU A 232 -15.67 -10.52 5.40
CA GLU A 232 -15.77 -11.98 5.32
C GLU A 232 -14.94 -12.63 6.44
N LYS A 233 -15.61 -13.45 7.23
CA LYS A 233 -14.96 -14.26 8.26
C LYS A 233 -14.19 -15.37 7.57
N LYS A 234 -12.88 -15.42 7.78
CA LYS A 234 -12.00 -16.45 7.19
C LYS A 234 -11.63 -17.51 8.20
N THR A 235 -11.53 -18.75 7.75
CA THR A 235 -11.06 -19.85 8.59
C THR A 235 -9.59 -19.62 9.00
N LYS A 236 -9.26 -19.90 10.26
CA LYS A 236 -7.91 -19.65 10.82
C LYS A 236 -6.89 -20.74 10.44
N TRP A 237 -6.73 -20.99 9.14
CA TRP A 237 -5.89 -22.07 8.60
C TRP A 237 -4.42 -22.07 9.07
N TRP A 238 -3.88 -20.90 9.44
CA TRP A 238 -2.51 -20.79 9.96
C TRP A 238 -2.27 -21.57 11.25
N LYS A 239 -3.33 -21.94 11.99
CA LYS A 239 -3.26 -22.81 13.16
C LYS A 239 -2.83 -24.24 12.85
N LEU A 240 -3.02 -24.73 11.61
CA LEU A 240 -2.57 -26.06 11.17
C LEU A 240 -1.04 -26.24 11.19
N LYS A 241 -0.27 -25.17 11.44
CA LYS A 241 1.17 -25.26 11.70
C LYS A 241 1.50 -25.91 13.05
N LYS A 242 0.54 -25.96 13.98
CA LYS A 242 0.68 -26.66 15.25
C LYS A 242 0.27 -28.11 15.03
N GLU A 243 1.13 -29.05 15.42
CA GLU A 243 0.89 -30.50 15.29
C GLU A 243 -0.45 -30.89 15.92
N GLU A 244 -0.69 -30.45 17.17
CA GLU A 244 -1.93 -30.67 17.92
C GLU A 244 -3.19 -30.28 17.13
N CYS A 245 -3.18 -29.09 16.50
CA CYS A 245 -4.33 -28.63 15.72
C CYS A 245 -4.49 -29.40 14.39
N CYS A 246 -3.41 -29.92 13.81
CA CYS A 246 -3.49 -30.75 12.60
C CYS A 246 -4.03 -32.15 12.95
N GLU A 247 -3.63 -32.73 14.07
CA GLU A 247 -4.16 -34.01 14.56
C GLU A 247 -5.64 -33.90 14.93
N GLU A 248 -6.03 -32.88 15.70
CA GLU A 248 -7.44 -32.62 16.03
C GLU A 248 -8.28 -32.44 14.76
N PHE A 249 -7.75 -31.71 13.76
CA PHE A 249 -8.41 -31.52 12.48
C PHE A 249 -8.59 -32.86 11.73
N ARG A 250 -7.55 -33.70 11.65
CA ARG A 250 -7.65 -35.04 11.04
C ARG A 250 -8.69 -35.90 11.74
N GLN A 251 -8.71 -35.89 13.08
CA GLN A 251 -9.63 -36.70 13.87
C GLN A 251 -11.08 -36.26 13.67
N LYS A 252 -11.37 -34.96 13.76
CA LYS A 252 -12.72 -34.44 13.54
C LYS A 252 -13.18 -34.60 12.09
N LEU A 253 -12.26 -34.55 11.13
CA LEU A 253 -12.60 -34.84 9.73
C LEU A 253 -13.01 -36.30 9.55
N ARG A 254 -12.27 -37.25 10.15
CA ARG A 254 -12.65 -38.67 10.14
C ARG A 254 -14.00 -38.92 10.81
N GLN A 255 -14.28 -38.24 11.93
CA GLN A 255 -15.58 -38.32 12.60
C GLN A 255 -16.71 -37.77 11.71
N ALA A 256 -16.48 -36.65 11.03
CA ALA A 256 -17.45 -36.07 10.10
C ALA A 256 -17.75 -36.99 8.90
N LEU A 257 -16.81 -37.87 8.55
CA LEU A 257 -16.93 -38.88 7.49
C LEU A 257 -17.39 -40.25 8.01
N GLY A 258 -18.00 -40.32 9.20
CA GLY A 258 -18.56 -41.57 9.74
C GLY A 258 -17.51 -42.61 10.12
N GLY A 259 -16.27 -42.20 10.40
CA GLY A 259 -15.18 -43.12 10.76
C GLY A 259 -14.41 -43.70 9.57
N GLN A 260 -14.79 -43.36 8.33
CA GLN A 260 -14.05 -43.76 7.15
C GLN A 260 -12.75 -42.94 7.00
N VAL A 261 -11.69 -43.61 6.53
CA VAL A 261 -10.38 -42.98 6.25
C VAL A 261 -10.36 -42.29 4.88
N VAL A 262 -11.36 -42.61 4.04
CA VAL A 262 -11.45 -42.19 2.63
C VAL A 262 -12.29 -40.91 2.55
N LEU A 263 -11.81 -39.94 1.78
CA LEU A 263 -12.57 -38.72 1.47
C LEU A 263 -13.69 -39.07 0.47
N PRO A 264 -14.83 -38.35 0.49
CA PRO A 264 -15.86 -38.50 -0.53
C PRO A 264 -15.26 -38.38 -1.92
N ASP A 265 -15.80 -39.13 -2.87
CA ASP A 265 -15.27 -39.21 -4.22
C ASP A 265 -15.51 -37.93 -5.05
N ASP A 266 -16.41 -37.07 -4.60
CA ASP A 266 -16.78 -35.82 -5.26
C ASP A 266 -16.10 -34.60 -4.61
N TRP A 267 -15.83 -33.59 -5.44
CA TRP A 267 -15.15 -32.36 -4.99
C TRP A 267 -16.01 -31.54 -4.03
N GLU A 268 -17.30 -31.36 -4.33
CA GLU A 268 -18.16 -30.42 -3.62
C GLU A 268 -18.37 -30.84 -2.16
N THR A 269 -18.72 -32.10 -1.93
CA THR A 269 -18.90 -32.67 -0.59
C THR A 269 -17.58 -32.64 0.17
N THR A 270 -16.48 -33.06 -0.46
CA THR A 270 -15.15 -33.05 0.19
C THR A 270 -14.73 -31.63 0.60
N ALA A 271 -14.88 -30.65 -0.29
CA ALA A 271 -14.54 -29.26 -0.03
C ALA A 271 -15.42 -28.66 1.08
N GLU A 272 -16.72 -28.96 1.09
CA GLU A 272 -17.65 -28.52 2.13
C GLU A 272 -17.28 -29.10 3.50
N VAL A 273 -17.07 -30.40 3.59
CA VAL A 273 -16.70 -31.10 4.84
C VAL A 273 -15.36 -30.56 5.39
N ILE A 274 -14.37 -30.32 4.53
CA ILE A 274 -13.10 -29.69 4.91
C ILE A 274 -13.32 -28.29 5.49
N ARG A 275 -14.11 -27.46 4.80
CA ARG A 275 -14.39 -26.07 5.24
C ARG A 275 -15.14 -26.03 6.55
N GLU A 276 -16.16 -26.85 6.71
CA GLU A 276 -16.92 -26.96 7.96
C GLU A 276 -16.04 -27.39 9.12
N THR A 277 -15.26 -28.45 8.92
CA THR A 277 -14.35 -28.99 9.95
C THR A 277 -13.31 -27.93 10.32
N GLY A 278 -12.77 -27.21 9.33
CA GLY A 278 -11.83 -26.11 9.55
C GLY A 278 -12.45 -24.98 10.38
N ARG A 279 -13.69 -24.58 10.08
CA ARG A 279 -14.43 -23.58 10.85
C ARG A 279 -14.69 -24.02 12.29
N LYS A 280 -15.05 -25.30 12.51
CA LYS A 280 -15.34 -25.89 13.83
C LYS A 280 -14.07 -26.02 14.69
N VAL A 281 -12.96 -26.53 14.12
CA VAL A 281 -11.70 -26.78 14.85
C VAL A 281 -10.87 -25.51 15.03
N LEU A 282 -10.60 -24.79 13.93
CA LEU A 282 -9.65 -23.68 13.95
C LEU A 282 -10.32 -22.36 14.35
N GLY A 283 -11.64 -22.30 14.20
CA GLY A 283 -12.45 -21.10 14.38
C GLY A 283 -12.33 -20.14 13.20
N VAL A 284 -13.20 -19.13 13.20
CA VAL A 284 -13.22 -18.07 12.19
C VAL A 284 -12.58 -16.78 12.71
N SER A 285 -12.02 -15.98 11.81
CA SER A 285 -11.52 -14.65 12.11
C SER A 285 -12.68 -13.72 12.47
N SER A 286 -12.46 -12.81 13.42
CA SER A 286 -13.46 -11.86 13.91
C SER A 286 -13.74 -10.70 12.95
N GLY A 287 -13.16 -10.70 11.74
CA GLY A 287 -13.22 -9.60 10.76
C GLY A 287 -12.48 -8.31 11.18
N ARG A 288 -12.42 -8.01 12.48
CA ARG A 288 -11.53 -7.00 13.06
C ARG A 288 -10.15 -7.61 13.20
N ARG A 289 -9.13 -6.97 12.59
CA ARG A 289 -7.78 -7.00 13.17
C ARG A 289 -7.98 -6.53 14.61
N LYS A 290 -7.86 -7.43 15.59
CA LYS A 290 -7.39 -6.96 16.88
C LYS A 290 -6.08 -6.30 16.52
N GLU A 291 -5.96 -5.00 16.74
CA GLU A 291 -4.66 -4.39 16.93
C GLU A 291 -3.92 -5.37 17.82
N ASP A 292 -2.90 -6.03 17.28
CA ASP A 292 -1.95 -6.71 18.11
C ASP A 292 -1.39 -5.58 18.97
N LYS A 293 -1.98 -5.39 20.16
CA LYS A 293 -1.42 -4.51 21.18
C LYS A 293 0.04 -4.89 21.21
N GLU A 294 0.87 -3.92 20.86
CA GLU A 294 2.27 -4.07 20.51
C GLU A 294 3.05 -4.81 21.60
N THR A 295 2.98 -6.13 21.65
CA THR A 295 3.68 -6.89 22.68
C THR A 295 3.87 -8.33 22.21
N TRP A 296 4.68 -8.49 21.17
CA TRP A 296 5.27 -9.76 20.74
C TRP A 296 6.13 -10.44 21.84
N TRP A 297 6.30 -9.76 22.98
CA TRP A 297 6.95 -10.19 24.22
C TRP A 297 5.97 -10.44 25.38
N TRP A 298 4.65 -10.39 25.14
CA TRP A 298 3.63 -10.63 26.18
C TRP A 298 3.58 -12.11 26.56
N ASN A 299 3.62 -12.40 27.87
CA ASN A 299 3.45 -13.74 28.42
C ASN A 299 2.56 -13.70 29.68
N GLU A 300 2.10 -14.87 30.14
CA GLU A 300 1.19 -14.99 31.29
C GLU A 300 1.81 -14.46 32.59
N GLU A 301 3.12 -14.64 32.77
CA GLU A 301 3.89 -14.11 33.91
C GLU A 301 3.83 -12.58 34.00
N VAL A 302 4.05 -11.87 32.88
CA VAL A 302 3.95 -10.40 32.83
C VAL A 302 2.52 -9.94 33.10
N GLN A 303 1.52 -10.70 32.63
CA GLN A 303 0.12 -10.37 32.84
C GLN A 303 -0.28 -10.46 34.32
N ASP A 304 0.09 -11.54 34.99
CA ASP A 304 -0.16 -11.76 36.43
C ASP A 304 0.52 -10.67 37.27
N SER A 305 1.78 -10.35 36.97
CA SER A 305 2.50 -9.30 37.69
C SER A 305 1.92 -7.89 37.51
N ILE A 306 1.41 -7.57 36.32
CA ILE A 306 0.70 -6.31 36.07
C ILE A 306 -0.63 -6.28 36.82
N GLN A 307 -1.35 -7.41 36.93
CA GLN A 307 -2.58 -7.50 37.72
C GLN A 307 -2.30 -7.27 39.20
N ARG A 308 -1.28 -7.92 39.77
CA ARG A 308 -0.84 -7.70 41.16
C ARG A 308 -0.48 -6.24 41.43
N LYS A 309 0.26 -5.59 40.52
CA LYS A 309 0.56 -4.15 40.61
C LYS A 309 -0.71 -3.28 40.57
N ARG A 310 -1.72 -3.63 39.76
CA ARG A 310 -2.99 -2.90 39.70
C ARG A 310 -3.80 -3.03 40.98
N LEU A 311 -3.80 -4.22 41.59
CA LEU A 311 -4.46 -4.46 42.87
C LEU A 311 -3.79 -3.67 44.00
N ALA A 312 -2.45 -3.68 44.08
CA ALA A 312 -1.71 -2.87 45.05
C ALA A 312 -1.89 -1.36 44.83
N LYS A 313 -2.02 -0.91 43.57
CA LYS A 313 -2.35 0.49 43.28
C LYS A 313 -3.75 0.86 43.78
N LYS A 314 -4.75 -0.01 43.59
CA LYS A 314 -6.11 0.21 44.11
C LYS A 314 -6.12 0.30 45.64
N LYS A 315 -5.37 -0.57 46.34
CA LYS A 315 -5.19 -0.49 47.80
C LYS A 315 -4.56 0.83 48.23
N TRP A 316 -3.51 1.28 47.55
CA TRP A 316 -2.89 2.57 47.84
C TRP A 316 -3.80 3.77 47.54
N ASP A 317 -4.57 3.72 46.45
CA ASP A 317 -5.50 4.79 46.08
C ASP A 317 -6.67 4.91 47.10
N MET A 318 -7.02 3.85 47.82
CA MET A 318 -8.02 3.85 48.90
C MET A 318 -7.48 4.37 50.23
N ASP A 319 -6.41 3.76 50.76
CA ASP A 319 -6.02 3.97 52.15
C ASP A 319 -4.87 4.99 52.32
N ARG A 320 -4.18 5.35 51.22
CA ARG A 320 -3.02 6.28 51.14
C ARG A 320 -1.92 6.10 52.20
N THR A 321 -1.76 4.93 52.78
CA THR A 321 -0.70 4.60 53.75
C THR A 321 0.68 4.46 53.09
N GLU A 322 1.75 4.70 53.85
CA GLU A 322 3.12 4.60 53.33
C GLU A 322 3.53 3.12 53.08
N GLU A 323 2.99 2.17 53.83
CA GLU A 323 3.18 0.72 53.59
C GLU A 323 2.61 0.29 52.24
N ASN A 324 1.37 0.69 51.92
CA ASN A 324 0.74 0.39 50.62
C ASN A 324 1.49 1.09 49.46
N ARG A 325 2.08 2.26 49.72
CA ARG A 325 2.94 2.96 48.75
C ARG A 325 4.25 2.21 48.50
N GLN A 326 4.85 1.64 49.54
CA GLN A 326 6.06 0.82 49.48
C GLN A 326 5.78 -0.46 48.67
N GLU A 327 4.69 -1.18 48.99
CA GLU A 327 4.25 -2.39 48.30
C GLU A 327 3.99 -2.13 46.80
N TYR A 328 3.29 -1.04 46.47
CA TYR A 328 3.08 -0.63 45.08
C TYR A 328 4.39 -0.32 44.34
N LYS A 329 5.35 0.39 44.98
CA LYS A 329 6.66 0.69 44.38
C LYS A 329 7.48 -0.57 44.14
N GLU A 330 7.45 -1.54 45.04
CA GLU A 330 8.14 -2.82 44.88
C GLU A 330 7.55 -3.65 43.75
N LEU A 331 6.23 -3.77 43.69
CA LEU A 331 5.54 -4.46 42.59
C LEU A 331 5.75 -3.73 41.25
N GLN A 332 5.85 -2.40 41.25
CA GLN A 332 6.22 -1.63 40.06
C GLN A 332 7.65 -1.95 39.58
N ARG A 333 8.61 -2.08 40.50
CA ARG A 333 9.99 -2.50 40.17
C ARG A 333 10.03 -3.94 39.67
N ARG A 334 9.28 -4.85 40.28
CA ARG A 334 9.18 -6.27 39.88
C ARG A 334 8.61 -6.41 38.47
N VAL A 335 7.50 -5.73 38.18
CA VAL A 335 6.92 -5.67 36.82
C VAL A 335 7.92 -5.12 35.81
N LYS A 336 8.68 -4.07 36.14
CA LYS A 336 9.72 -3.55 35.22
C LYS A 336 10.79 -4.61 34.90
N ARG A 337 11.23 -5.40 35.88
CA ARG A 337 12.21 -6.48 35.68
C ARG A 337 11.64 -7.62 34.83
N GLU A 338 10.43 -8.07 35.10
CA GLU A 338 9.79 -9.17 34.35
C GLU A 338 9.47 -8.76 32.92
N VAL A 339 8.98 -7.53 32.70
CA VAL A 339 8.84 -6.96 31.37
C VAL A 339 10.18 -6.92 30.63
N SER A 340 11.28 -6.59 31.32
CA SER A 340 12.61 -6.58 30.72
C SER A 340 13.09 -7.99 30.36
N LYS A 341 12.90 -8.97 31.25
CA LYS A 341 13.23 -10.40 31.01
C LYS A 341 12.42 -10.98 29.86
N ALA A 342 11.10 -10.74 29.83
CA ALA A 342 10.22 -11.21 28.77
C ALA A 342 10.60 -10.60 27.42
N LYS A 343 10.95 -9.30 27.38
CA LYS A 343 11.51 -8.66 26.18
C LYS A 343 12.82 -9.31 25.74
N GLN A 344 13.76 -9.53 26.67
CA GLN A 344 15.06 -10.11 26.35
C GLN A 344 14.93 -11.54 25.81
N LYS A 345 14.15 -12.40 26.48
CA LYS A 345 13.87 -13.77 26.03
C LYS A 345 13.19 -13.80 24.66
N ALA A 346 12.19 -12.95 24.46
CA ALA A 346 11.54 -12.83 23.17
C ALA A 346 12.51 -12.36 22.07
N TYR A 347 13.42 -11.42 22.38
CA TYR A 347 14.48 -10.99 21.46
C TYR A 347 15.44 -12.14 21.14
N GLU A 348 15.88 -12.91 22.14
CA GLU A 348 16.73 -14.11 21.95
C GLU A 348 16.07 -15.15 21.07
N GLU A 349 14.82 -15.51 21.33
CA GLU A 349 14.07 -16.44 20.47
C GLU A 349 13.82 -15.89 19.06
N LEU A 350 13.64 -14.58 18.93
CA LEU A 350 13.56 -13.92 17.63
C LEU A 350 14.92 -13.98 16.91
N TYR A 351 16.04 -13.78 17.62
CA TYR A 351 17.39 -13.88 17.07
C TYR A 351 17.68 -15.28 16.56
N THR A 352 17.39 -16.32 17.35
CA THR A 352 17.54 -17.73 16.94
C THR A 352 16.66 -18.05 15.72
N ARG A 353 15.41 -17.55 15.68
CA ARG A 353 14.54 -17.71 14.53
C ARG A 353 15.07 -17.00 13.28
N LEU A 354 15.71 -15.84 13.43
CA LEU A 354 16.31 -15.05 12.35
C LEU A 354 17.64 -15.61 11.83
N ASP A 355 18.28 -16.56 12.52
CA ASP A 355 19.42 -17.33 11.99
C ASP A 355 18.99 -18.42 11.00
N THR A 356 17.70 -18.74 10.91
CA THR A 356 17.19 -19.72 9.94
C THR A 356 16.81 -19.09 8.60
N ARG A 357 16.89 -19.86 7.50
CA ARG A 357 16.41 -19.46 6.15
C ARG A 357 14.91 -19.07 6.13
N LYS A 358 14.12 -19.53 7.12
CA LYS A 358 12.73 -19.11 7.34
C LYS A 358 12.62 -17.72 7.99
N GLY A 359 13.59 -17.36 8.84
CA GLY A 359 13.67 -16.07 9.54
C GLY A 359 13.94 -14.89 8.61
N GLU A 360 14.77 -15.05 7.58
CA GLU A 360 15.03 -14.00 6.58
C GLU A 360 13.74 -13.54 5.87
N LYS A 361 12.83 -14.47 5.56
CA LYS A 361 11.52 -14.14 4.97
C LYS A 361 10.64 -13.32 5.91
N ASN A 362 10.75 -13.54 7.22
CA ASN A 362 10.02 -12.73 8.21
C ASN A 362 10.59 -11.31 8.28
N LEU A 363 11.90 -11.15 8.12
CA LEU A 363 12.57 -9.85 8.05
C LEU A 363 12.09 -9.04 6.83
N TYR A 364 12.02 -9.66 5.65
CA TYR A 364 11.44 -9.03 4.45
C TYR A 364 9.96 -8.67 4.65
N ARG A 365 9.18 -9.54 5.31
CA ARG A 365 7.77 -9.26 5.61
C ARG A 365 7.64 -8.04 6.53
N LEU A 366 8.44 -7.97 7.59
CA LEU A 366 8.45 -6.87 8.54
C LEU A 366 8.88 -5.56 7.87
N ALA A 367 9.91 -5.60 7.01
CA ALA A 367 10.34 -4.45 6.21
C ALA A 367 9.24 -3.96 5.26
N ARG A 368 8.59 -4.87 4.52
CA ARG A 368 7.46 -4.51 3.63
C ARG A 368 6.25 -3.99 4.39
N GLN A 369 6.00 -4.51 5.59
CA GLN A 369 4.92 -4.01 6.45
C GLN A 369 5.20 -2.58 6.88
N ARG A 370 6.39 -2.30 7.41
CA ARG A 370 6.79 -0.93 7.78
C ARG A 370 6.83 0.04 6.61
N ASP A 371 7.26 -0.41 5.43
CA ASP A 371 7.18 0.37 4.18
C ASP A 371 5.72 0.72 3.85
N ARG A 372 4.81 -0.26 3.93
CA ARG A 372 3.36 -0.02 3.73
C ARG A 372 2.79 0.94 4.76
N ASP A 373 3.20 0.82 6.02
CA ASP A 373 2.74 1.68 7.10
C ASP A 373 3.23 3.13 6.91
N GLY A 374 4.43 3.30 6.36
CA GLY A 374 5.03 4.60 6.02
C GLY A 374 4.54 5.23 4.70
N LYS A 375 3.75 4.52 3.88
CA LYS A 375 3.11 5.10 2.69
C LYS A 375 1.98 6.04 3.09
N ASP A 376 1.80 7.07 2.28
CA ASP A 376 0.79 8.11 2.48
C ASP A 376 -0.63 7.55 2.33
N VAL A 377 -0.87 6.85 1.23
CA VAL A 377 -2.13 6.15 0.96
C VAL A 377 -1.95 4.65 1.25
N GLN A 378 -2.71 4.15 2.22
CA GLN A 378 -2.65 2.72 2.61
C GLN A 378 -3.63 1.85 1.82
N GLN A 379 -4.77 2.41 1.40
CA GLN A 379 -5.80 1.73 0.61
C GLN A 379 -6.39 2.70 -0.40
N VAL A 380 -6.59 2.22 -1.62
CA VAL A 380 -7.14 3.01 -2.73
C VAL A 380 -8.61 2.65 -2.85
N ARG A 381 -9.49 3.53 -2.38
CA ARG A 381 -10.95 3.34 -2.41
C ARG A 381 -11.64 4.05 -3.57
N VAL A 382 -10.96 5.01 -4.20
CA VAL A 382 -11.47 5.81 -5.32
C VAL A 382 -10.65 5.59 -6.57
N ILE A 383 -11.30 5.68 -7.73
CA ILE A 383 -10.69 5.41 -9.04
C ILE A 383 -11.23 6.40 -10.05
N LYS A 384 -10.43 6.75 -11.05
CA LYS A 384 -10.87 7.61 -12.14
C LYS A 384 -11.68 6.85 -13.18
N ASP A 385 -12.74 7.47 -13.67
CA ASP A 385 -13.46 7.03 -14.86
C ASP A 385 -12.62 7.24 -16.13
N ARG A 386 -13.23 7.07 -17.31
CA ARG A 386 -12.56 7.26 -18.60
C ARG A 386 -12.20 8.72 -18.87
N ASP A 387 -13.02 9.64 -18.37
CA ASP A 387 -12.87 11.08 -18.55
C ASP A 387 -11.96 11.73 -17.49
N GLY A 388 -11.37 10.91 -16.61
CA GLY A 388 -10.45 11.36 -15.56
C GLY A 388 -11.12 11.87 -14.28
N ARG A 389 -12.46 11.77 -14.16
CA ARG A 389 -13.20 12.16 -12.96
C ARG A 389 -13.12 11.08 -11.89
N VAL A 390 -12.97 11.50 -10.64
CA VAL A 390 -12.79 10.57 -9.51
C VAL A 390 -14.14 10.01 -9.07
N LEU A 391 -14.30 8.69 -9.18
CA LEU A 391 -15.46 7.95 -8.70
C LEU A 391 -15.34 7.73 -7.19
N THR A 392 -16.36 8.17 -6.44
CA THR A 392 -16.41 8.11 -4.98
C THR A 392 -17.36 7.05 -4.43
N SER A 393 -18.39 6.65 -5.20
CA SER A 393 -19.35 5.63 -4.76
C SER A 393 -18.78 4.22 -4.93
N GLU A 394 -19.07 3.33 -3.96
CA GLU A 394 -18.56 1.95 -3.97
C GLU A 394 -19.03 1.18 -5.21
N GLU A 395 -20.28 1.37 -5.63
CA GLU A 395 -20.85 0.74 -6.82
C GLU A 395 -20.17 1.20 -8.11
N SER A 396 -19.95 2.50 -8.29
CA SER A 396 -19.29 3.02 -9.49
C SER A 396 -17.82 2.57 -9.56
N VAL A 397 -17.12 2.51 -8.42
CA VAL A 397 -15.75 1.98 -8.37
C VAL A 397 -15.70 0.49 -8.71
N GLN A 398 -16.66 -0.30 -8.21
CA GLN A 398 -16.78 -1.73 -8.56
C GLN A 398 -17.07 -1.90 -10.06
N ARG A 399 -18.01 -1.14 -10.61
CA ARG A 399 -18.37 -1.17 -12.03
C ARG A 399 -17.17 -0.82 -12.92
N ARG A 400 -16.45 0.26 -12.59
CA ARG A 400 -15.25 0.69 -13.33
C ARG A 400 -14.15 -0.37 -13.35
N TRP A 401 -13.95 -1.09 -12.24
CA TRP A 401 -13.01 -2.21 -12.17
C TRP A 401 -13.43 -3.39 -13.04
N LYS A 402 -14.73 -3.74 -13.02
CA LYS A 402 -15.31 -4.79 -13.86
C LYS A 402 -15.09 -4.45 -15.33
N GLU A 403 -15.59 -3.30 -15.77
CA GLU A 403 -15.44 -2.79 -17.15
C GLU A 403 -13.98 -2.85 -17.61
N TYR A 404 -13.04 -2.33 -16.80
CA TYR A 404 -11.62 -2.33 -17.17
C TYR A 404 -11.06 -3.73 -17.42
N PHE A 405 -11.30 -4.67 -16.50
CA PHE A 405 -10.73 -6.01 -16.62
C PHE A 405 -11.52 -6.90 -17.58
N GLU A 406 -12.81 -6.66 -17.74
CA GLU A 406 -13.64 -7.36 -18.73
C GLU A 406 -13.19 -7.01 -20.14
N GLU A 407 -12.98 -5.72 -20.43
CA GLU A 407 -12.40 -5.29 -21.71
C GLU A 407 -10.99 -5.85 -21.91
N LEU A 408 -10.10 -5.67 -20.93
CA LEU A 408 -8.71 -6.12 -21.04
C LEU A 408 -8.57 -7.64 -21.26
N MET A 409 -9.50 -8.44 -20.74
CA MET A 409 -9.43 -9.90 -20.77
C MET A 409 -10.29 -10.53 -21.88
N ASN A 410 -11.02 -9.73 -22.65
CA ASN A 410 -11.87 -10.18 -23.76
C ASN A 410 -11.61 -9.41 -25.07
N GLU A 411 -10.70 -8.44 -25.10
CA GLU A 411 -10.23 -7.80 -26.33
C GLU A 411 -9.43 -8.82 -27.18
N GLU A 412 -10.06 -9.34 -28.24
CA GLU A 412 -9.38 -10.13 -29.26
C GLU A 412 -8.73 -9.22 -30.31
N ASN A 413 -7.46 -9.49 -30.64
CA ASN A 413 -6.79 -8.85 -31.76
C ASN A 413 -7.11 -9.60 -33.07
N GLU A 414 -7.09 -8.87 -34.19
CA GLU A 414 -7.08 -9.47 -35.52
C GLU A 414 -5.92 -10.49 -35.63
N ARG A 415 -6.23 -11.65 -36.20
CA ARG A 415 -5.27 -12.74 -36.41
C ARG A 415 -5.63 -13.49 -37.69
N GLU A 416 -4.65 -14.11 -38.32
CA GLU A 416 -4.90 -15.05 -39.41
C GLU A 416 -5.86 -16.15 -38.94
N LYS A 417 -6.79 -16.53 -39.82
CA LYS A 417 -7.71 -17.64 -39.53
C LYS A 417 -6.89 -18.88 -39.22
N ARG A 418 -7.25 -19.61 -38.17
CA ARG A 418 -6.64 -20.92 -37.88
C ARG A 418 -6.78 -21.77 -39.13
N VAL A 419 -5.71 -22.43 -39.54
CA VAL A 419 -5.80 -23.49 -40.56
C VAL A 419 -6.77 -24.53 -40.00
N GLU A 420 -7.96 -24.61 -40.60
CA GLU A 420 -8.91 -25.67 -40.29
C GLU A 420 -8.28 -27.00 -40.72
N GLY A 421 -8.19 -27.96 -39.78
CA GLY A 421 -7.56 -29.25 -40.04
C GLY A 421 -6.19 -29.47 -39.37
N VAL A 422 -5.96 -28.94 -38.17
CA VAL A 422 -4.92 -29.53 -37.31
C VAL A 422 -5.36 -30.97 -37.02
N ASN A 423 -4.60 -31.95 -37.51
CA ASN A 423 -4.79 -33.35 -37.15
C ASN A 423 -4.69 -33.45 -35.61
N SER A 424 -5.82 -33.58 -34.93
CA SER A 424 -5.85 -33.86 -33.51
C SER A 424 -5.24 -35.24 -33.32
N VAL A 425 -4.01 -35.27 -32.81
CA VAL A 425 -3.36 -36.53 -32.43
C VAL A 425 -4.05 -37.00 -31.16
N GLU A 426 -4.95 -37.98 -31.29
CA GLU A 426 -5.50 -38.68 -30.14
C GLU A 426 -4.39 -39.51 -29.50
N GLN A 427 -3.69 -38.92 -28.55
CA GLN A 427 -2.70 -39.61 -27.75
C GLN A 427 -3.35 -40.11 -26.46
N LYS A 428 -3.21 -41.39 -26.16
CA LYS A 428 -3.64 -41.92 -24.87
C LYS A 428 -2.84 -41.24 -23.76
N VAL A 429 -3.54 -40.53 -22.88
CA VAL A 429 -2.95 -39.92 -21.69
C VAL A 429 -2.86 -40.99 -20.61
N ASP A 430 -1.66 -41.18 -20.05
CA ASP A 430 -1.45 -42.09 -18.93
C ASP A 430 -2.22 -41.62 -17.69
N LYS A 431 -2.72 -42.58 -16.90
CA LYS A 431 -3.36 -42.26 -15.61
C LYS A 431 -2.37 -41.59 -14.67
N ILE A 432 -2.81 -40.51 -14.04
CA ILE A 432 -2.05 -39.80 -13.02
C ILE A 432 -1.82 -40.72 -11.83
N ARG A 433 -0.54 -40.93 -11.49
CA ARG A 433 -0.15 -41.84 -10.41
C ARG A 433 -0.14 -41.13 -9.06
N LYS A 434 -0.45 -41.88 -7.99
CA LYS A 434 -0.37 -41.39 -6.60
C LYS A 434 1.02 -40.78 -6.27
N ASP A 435 2.10 -41.34 -6.83
CA ASP A 435 3.46 -40.84 -6.64
C ASP A 435 3.70 -39.45 -7.25
N GLU A 436 3.06 -39.14 -8.37
CA GLU A 436 3.14 -37.83 -9.02
C GLU A 436 2.45 -36.77 -8.17
N VAL A 437 1.25 -37.08 -7.69
CA VAL A 437 0.49 -36.23 -6.76
C VAL A 437 1.29 -36.00 -5.47
N ARG A 438 1.90 -37.05 -4.91
CA ARG A 438 2.74 -36.93 -3.71
C ARG A 438 3.94 -36.01 -3.94
N LYS A 439 4.64 -36.17 -5.07
CA LYS A 439 5.77 -35.30 -5.47
C LYS A 439 5.31 -33.86 -5.66
N ALA A 440 4.15 -33.64 -6.30
CA ALA A 440 3.56 -32.32 -6.52
C ALA A 440 3.23 -31.63 -5.19
N LEU A 441 2.50 -32.30 -4.29
CA LEU A 441 2.15 -31.78 -2.95
C LEU A 441 3.39 -31.41 -2.14
N LYS A 442 4.46 -32.21 -2.22
CA LYS A 442 5.74 -31.92 -1.54
C LYS A 442 6.42 -30.66 -2.10
N ARG A 443 6.36 -30.44 -3.42
CA ARG A 443 6.92 -29.26 -4.11
C ARG A 443 6.09 -27.98 -3.87
N MET A 444 4.78 -28.11 -3.63
CA MET A 444 3.92 -26.95 -3.40
C MET A 444 4.35 -26.15 -2.16
N LYS A 445 4.41 -24.82 -2.31
CA LYS A 445 4.83 -23.90 -1.24
C LYS A 445 3.63 -23.56 -0.34
N SER A 446 3.80 -23.71 0.98
CA SER A 446 2.84 -23.28 2.00
C SER A 446 2.83 -21.75 2.16
N GLY A 447 1.74 -21.20 2.70
CA GLY A 447 1.57 -19.76 2.95
C GLY A 447 1.21 -18.94 1.70
N LYS A 448 0.59 -19.59 0.71
CA LYS A 448 0.05 -18.93 -0.49
C LYS A 448 -1.38 -18.42 -0.22
N ALA A 449 -1.80 -17.42 -0.98
CA ALA A 449 -3.16 -16.89 -0.89
C ALA A 449 -4.14 -17.87 -1.53
N VAL A 450 -5.21 -18.20 -0.82
CA VAL A 450 -6.26 -19.13 -1.27
C VAL A 450 -7.13 -18.53 -2.38
N GLY A 451 -7.67 -19.41 -3.22
CA GLY A 451 -8.66 -19.08 -4.25
C GLY A 451 -10.08 -18.97 -3.65
N PRO A 452 -11.11 -19.01 -4.51
CA PRO A 452 -12.52 -19.00 -4.09
C PRO A 452 -12.93 -20.18 -3.21
N ASP A 453 -12.23 -21.31 -3.35
CA ASP A 453 -12.45 -22.55 -2.59
C ASP A 453 -12.16 -22.41 -1.08
N ASP A 454 -11.36 -21.41 -0.67
CA ASP A 454 -10.87 -21.18 0.71
C ASP A 454 -10.12 -22.39 1.31
N ILE A 455 -9.52 -23.25 0.48
CA ILE A 455 -8.75 -24.42 0.92
C ILE A 455 -7.25 -24.23 0.64
N PRO A 456 -6.41 -24.03 1.67
CA PRO A 456 -4.98 -23.85 1.49
C PRO A 456 -4.23 -25.18 1.28
N VAL A 457 -3.01 -25.10 0.73
CA VAL A 457 -2.11 -26.25 0.53
C VAL A 457 -1.84 -26.99 1.83
N GLU A 458 -1.80 -26.26 2.94
CA GLU A 458 -1.62 -26.79 4.29
C GLU A 458 -2.66 -27.84 4.67
N VAL A 459 -3.89 -27.74 4.17
CA VAL A 459 -4.92 -28.76 4.41
C VAL A 459 -4.52 -30.06 3.73
N TRP A 460 -4.21 -30.03 2.44
CA TRP A 460 -3.80 -31.22 1.68
C TRP A 460 -2.54 -31.88 2.26
N LYS A 461 -1.58 -31.07 2.71
CA LYS A 461 -0.39 -31.57 3.42
C LYS A 461 -0.72 -32.17 4.78
N CYS A 462 -1.66 -31.58 5.52
CA CYS A 462 -2.12 -32.15 6.77
C CYS A 462 -2.84 -33.47 6.52
N LEU A 463 -3.64 -33.63 5.46
CA LEU A 463 -4.37 -34.89 5.21
C LEU A 463 -3.48 -36.06 4.74
N GLY A 464 -2.29 -35.79 4.19
CA GLY A 464 -1.32 -36.82 3.86
C GLY A 464 -1.81 -37.78 2.78
N GLU A 465 -1.72 -39.09 3.01
CA GLU A 465 -2.08 -40.11 2.01
C GLU A 465 -3.56 -40.09 1.63
N ALA A 466 -4.47 -39.73 2.54
CA ALA A 466 -5.90 -39.59 2.21
C ALA A 466 -6.12 -38.51 1.13
N ALA A 467 -5.36 -37.42 1.17
CA ALA A 467 -5.39 -36.39 0.13
C ALA A 467 -4.76 -36.86 -1.18
N VAL A 468 -3.67 -37.65 -1.12
CA VAL A 468 -3.02 -38.19 -2.33
C VAL A 468 -3.97 -39.12 -3.08
N GLU A 469 -4.66 -40.00 -2.35
CA GLU A 469 -5.63 -40.93 -2.92
C GLU A 469 -6.83 -40.21 -3.55
N PHE A 470 -7.46 -39.30 -2.79
CA PHE A 470 -8.58 -38.51 -3.29
C PHE A 470 -8.21 -37.69 -4.53
N LEU A 471 -7.10 -36.94 -4.49
CA LEU A 471 -6.70 -36.08 -5.61
C LEU A 471 -6.34 -36.89 -6.85
N ALA A 472 -5.66 -38.04 -6.71
CA ALA A 472 -5.34 -38.90 -7.84
C ALA A 472 -6.62 -39.45 -8.50
N ASN A 473 -7.57 -39.94 -7.71
CA ASN A 473 -8.84 -40.45 -8.22
C ASN A 473 -9.66 -39.33 -8.88
N LEU A 474 -9.73 -38.16 -8.24
CA LEU A 474 -10.43 -37.00 -8.77
C LEU A 474 -9.83 -36.55 -10.11
N PHE A 475 -8.50 -36.41 -10.21
CA PHE A 475 -7.87 -35.97 -11.45
C PHE A 475 -8.07 -36.98 -12.59
N ASN A 476 -7.94 -38.28 -12.32
CA ASN A 476 -8.20 -39.29 -13.33
C ASN A 476 -9.67 -39.30 -13.78
N ARG A 477 -10.62 -39.09 -12.87
CA ARG A 477 -12.03 -38.95 -13.23
C ARG A 477 -12.28 -37.72 -14.10
N VAL A 478 -11.63 -36.60 -13.80
CA VAL A 478 -11.71 -35.38 -14.62
C VAL A 478 -11.15 -35.65 -16.03
N LEU A 479 -10.03 -36.38 -16.14
CA LEU A 479 -9.47 -36.77 -17.44
C LEU A 479 -10.38 -37.74 -18.21
N GLU A 480 -11.00 -38.70 -17.53
CA GLU A 480 -11.88 -39.71 -18.15
C GLU A 480 -13.24 -39.12 -18.57
N SER A 481 -13.81 -38.22 -17.75
CA SER A 481 -15.15 -37.66 -17.99
C SER A 481 -15.13 -36.35 -18.78
N GLU A 482 -13.95 -35.74 -18.95
CA GLU A 482 -13.76 -34.38 -19.49
C GLU A 482 -14.59 -33.32 -18.75
N ARG A 483 -15.07 -33.63 -17.55
CA ARG A 483 -15.92 -32.76 -16.72
C ARG A 483 -15.20 -32.43 -15.43
N MET A 484 -15.09 -31.13 -15.17
CA MET A 484 -14.43 -30.58 -13.99
C MET A 484 -15.45 -30.02 -12.99
N PRO A 485 -15.06 -29.89 -11.70
CA PRO A 485 -15.88 -29.19 -10.72
C PRO A 485 -16.11 -27.72 -11.09
N GLU A 486 -17.36 -27.24 -10.98
CA GLU A 486 -17.73 -25.86 -11.33
C GLU A 486 -17.01 -24.81 -10.45
N GLU A 487 -16.72 -25.15 -9.20
CA GLU A 487 -15.96 -24.26 -8.30
C GLU A 487 -14.55 -23.95 -8.82
N TRP A 488 -13.94 -24.85 -9.61
CA TRP A 488 -12.61 -24.64 -10.20
C TRP A 488 -12.63 -23.68 -11.40
N ARG A 489 -13.80 -23.45 -12.01
CA ARG A 489 -13.97 -22.46 -13.09
C ARG A 489 -14.02 -21.03 -12.58
N ARG A 490 -14.21 -20.83 -11.27
CA ARG A 490 -14.30 -19.51 -10.63
C ARG A 490 -12.93 -19.04 -10.16
N SER A 491 -12.68 -17.74 -10.31
CA SER A 491 -11.45 -17.11 -9.84
C SER A 491 -11.71 -15.74 -9.22
N VAL A 492 -10.78 -15.29 -8.37
CA VAL A 492 -10.81 -13.92 -7.83
C VAL A 492 -9.61 -13.14 -8.33
N LEU A 493 -9.87 -12.10 -9.10
CA LEU A 493 -8.88 -11.16 -9.59
C LEU A 493 -8.59 -10.09 -8.53
N VAL A 494 -7.32 -9.93 -8.17
CA VAL A 494 -6.85 -8.92 -7.21
C VAL A 494 -5.99 -7.89 -7.94
N PRO A 495 -6.40 -6.61 -8.02
CA PRO A 495 -5.61 -5.56 -8.62
C PRO A 495 -4.43 -5.19 -7.71
N ILE A 496 -3.21 -5.24 -8.25
CA ILE A 496 -1.97 -4.87 -7.55
C ILE A 496 -1.31 -3.71 -8.28
N PHE A 497 -1.14 -2.59 -7.58
CA PHE A 497 -0.52 -1.39 -8.13
C PHE A 497 0.93 -1.65 -8.58
N LYS A 498 1.27 -1.22 -9.81
CA LYS A 498 2.60 -1.38 -10.42
C LYS A 498 3.67 -0.48 -9.77
N ASN A 499 3.31 0.36 -8.80
CA ASN A 499 4.17 1.40 -8.19
C ASN A 499 4.71 2.41 -9.21
N LYS A 500 3.91 2.70 -10.25
CA LYS A 500 4.21 3.66 -11.31
C LYS A 500 2.92 4.34 -11.77
N GLY A 501 3.00 5.63 -12.08
CA GLY A 501 1.85 6.43 -12.53
C GLY A 501 0.87 6.79 -11.42
N ASP A 502 -0.28 7.33 -11.82
CA ASP A 502 -1.38 7.68 -10.94
C ASP A 502 -2.00 6.43 -10.28
N VAL A 503 -2.09 6.45 -8.95
CA VAL A 503 -2.66 5.39 -8.11
C VAL A 503 -4.17 5.24 -8.35
N GLN A 504 -4.85 6.28 -8.84
CA GLN A 504 -6.29 6.26 -9.11
C GLN A 504 -6.63 5.72 -10.52
N SER A 505 -5.63 5.47 -11.37
CA SER A 505 -5.84 4.95 -12.73
C SER A 505 -5.75 3.42 -12.78
N CYS A 506 -6.78 2.77 -13.34
CA CYS A 506 -6.87 1.30 -13.47
C CYS A 506 -5.70 0.70 -14.25
N SER A 507 -5.19 1.38 -15.28
CA SER A 507 -4.11 0.87 -16.15
C SER A 507 -2.78 0.65 -15.41
N ASN A 508 -2.60 1.34 -14.28
CA ASN A 508 -1.43 1.20 -13.43
C ASN A 508 -1.51 0.01 -12.46
N TYR A 509 -2.50 -0.87 -12.60
CA TYR A 509 -2.63 -2.10 -11.81
C TYR A 509 -2.38 -3.34 -12.65
N ARG A 510 -1.95 -4.42 -11.98
CA ARG A 510 -1.91 -5.78 -12.53
C ARG A 510 -3.03 -6.60 -11.90
N GLY A 511 -3.84 -7.27 -12.71
CA GLY A 511 -4.84 -8.21 -12.23
C GLY A 511 -4.22 -9.57 -11.95
N ILE A 512 -4.00 -9.91 -10.67
CA ILE A 512 -3.53 -11.25 -10.29
C ILE A 512 -4.72 -12.15 -10.00
N LYS A 513 -4.89 -13.22 -10.77
CA LYS A 513 -5.94 -14.22 -10.54
C LYS A 513 -5.55 -15.16 -9.41
N LEU A 514 -6.41 -15.25 -8.40
CA LEU A 514 -6.37 -16.26 -7.35
C LEU A 514 -7.32 -17.39 -7.74
N MET A 515 -6.76 -18.58 -7.91
CA MET A 515 -7.47 -19.81 -8.29
C MET A 515 -7.29 -20.86 -7.19
N SER A 516 -8.06 -21.95 -7.29
CA SER A 516 -7.91 -23.10 -6.40
C SER A 516 -6.45 -23.57 -6.37
N HIS A 517 -6.05 -24.14 -5.24
CA HIS A 517 -4.71 -24.72 -5.12
C HIS A 517 -4.61 -26.13 -5.70
N THR A 518 -5.74 -26.84 -5.83
CA THR A 518 -5.79 -28.17 -6.45
C THR A 518 -5.78 -28.08 -7.98
N MET A 519 -6.36 -27.02 -8.54
CA MET A 519 -6.32 -26.74 -9.98
C MET A 519 -6.06 -25.26 -10.24
N LYS A 520 -4.95 -24.96 -10.93
CA LYS A 520 -4.48 -23.57 -11.17
C LYS A 520 -4.59 -23.11 -12.61
N ASP A 521 -4.93 -23.98 -13.55
CA ASP A 521 -4.66 -23.75 -14.96
C ASP A 521 -5.90 -24.09 -15.82
N MET A 522 -7.02 -23.38 -15.58
CA MET A 522 -8.29 -23.57 -16.28
C MET A 522 -8.57 -22.41 -17.23
N TYR A 523 -8.89 -22.72 -18.49
CA TYR A 523 -9.17 -21.70 -19.52
C TYR A 523 -10.58 -21.80 -20.09
N GLU A 524 -11.24 -22.96 -19.98
CA GLU A 524 -12.57 -23.17 -20.55
C GLU A 524 -13.67 -22.61 -19.61
N ARG A 525 -14.54 -21.73 -20.16
CA ARG A 525 -15.68 -21.10 -19.45
C ARG A 525 -15.29 -20.48 -18.11
N SER A 526 -14.11 -19.87 -18.07
CA SER A 526 -13.58 -19.31 -16.82
C SER A 526 -14.34 -18.05 -16.43
N ARG A 527 -14.71 -17.95 -15.15
CA ARG A 527 -15.43 -16.80 -14.58
C ARG A 527 -14.59 -16.13 -13.51
N THR A 528 -14.68 -14.80 -13.42
CA THR A 528 -13.91 -14.05 -12.43
C THR A 528 -14.71 -12.92 -11.81
N VAL A 529 -14.37 -12.63 -10.55
CA VAL A 529 -14.79 -11.41 -9.84
C VAL A 529 -13.56 -10.57 -9.50
N VAL A 530 -13.66 -9.24 -9.49
CA VAL A 530 -12.58 -8.37 -9.03
C VAL A 530 -12.76 -8.06 -7.54
N ARG A 531 -11.75 -8.36 -6.73
CA ARG A 531 -11.72 -8.01 -5.30
C ARG A 531 -10.92 -6.72 -5.11
N CYS A 532 -11.61 -5.61 -4.93
CA CYS A 532 -11.04 -4.29 -4.71
C CYS A 532 -11.20 -3.84 -3.23
N ALA A 533 -10.75 -2.63 -2.89
CA ALA A 533 -10.80 -2.13 -1.51
C ALA A 533 -12.22 -1.85 -1.00
N VAL A 534 -13.17 -1.59 -1.90
CA VAL A 534 -14.58 -1.31 -1.57
C VAL A 534 -15.45 -2.56 -1.55
N GLY A 535 -15.01 -3.68 -2.14
CA GLY A 535 -15.79 -4.92 -2.17
C GLY A 535 -15.38 -5.88 -3.27
N GLN A 536 -16.28 -6.80 -3.61
CA GLN A 536 -16.18 -7.67 -4.78
C GLN A 536 -17.14 -7.17 -5.85
N THR A 537 -16.72 -7.19 -7.11
CA THR A 537 -17.58 -6.87 -8.26
C THR A 537 -18.53 -8.02 -8.58
N GLU A 538 -19.47 -7.77 -9.47
CA GLU A 538 -20.17 -8.83 -10.20
C GLU A 538 -19.19 -9.69 -11.01
N GLU A 539 -19.64 -10.90 -11.33
CA GLU A 539 -18.89 -11.90 -12.10
C GLU A 539 -18.95 -11.57 -13.61
N PHE A 540 -17.86 -11.86 -14.32
CA PHE A 540 -17.77 -11.79 -15.79
C PHE A 540 -16.95 -12.94 -16.35
N ASN A 541 -17.14 -13.24 -17.63
CA ASN A 541 -16.43 -14.30 -18.34
C ASN A 541 -15.05 -13.82 -18.79
N VAL A 542 -14.09 -14.73 -18.82
CA VAL A 542 -12.77 -14.49 -19.41
C VAL A 542 -12.55 -15.47 -20.55
N GLU A 543 -12.37 -14.91 -21.74
CA GLU A 543 -12.26 -15.63 -23.00
C GLU A 543 -10.83 -15.56 -23.57
N VAL A 544 -10.11 -14.47 -23.30
CA VAL A 544 -8.81 -14.18 -23.92
C VAL A 544 -7.70 -14.07 -22.87
N GLY A 545 -6.52 -14.58 -23.25
CA GLY A 545 -5.27 -14.31 -22.55
C GLY A 545 -4.89 -15.33 -21.46
N LEU A 546 -3.58 -15.36 -21.18
CA LEU A 546 -3.02 -16.26 -20.18
C LEU A 546 -3.30 -15.77 -18.76
N HIS A 547 -3.72 -16.67 -17.88
CA HIS A 547 -4.09 -16.35 -16.51
C HIS A 547 -2.87 -15.90 -15.70
N GLN A 548 -2.80 -14.61 -15.35
CA GLN A 548 -1.71 -14.09 -14.52
C GLN A 548 -1.83 -14.63 -13.08
N GLY A 549 -0.89 -15.48 -12.68
CA GLY A 549 -0.90 -16.18 -11.38
C GLY A 549 -1.04 -17.70 -11.50
N SER A 550 -1.38 -18.20 -12.70
CA SER A 550 -1.32 -19.62 -13.04
C SER A 550 0.13 -20.13 -13.07
N ALA A 551 0.31 -21.42 -12.81
CA ALA A 551 1.62 -22.06 -12.88
C ALA A 551 2.02 -22.44 -14.31
N LEU A 552 1.03 -22.73 -15.15
CA LEU A 552 1.19 -23.14 -16.55
C LEU A 552 1.34 -21.95 -17.51
N SER A 553 0.72 -20.80 -17.23
CA SER A 553 0.76 -19.60 -18.07
C SER A 553 2.17 -19.22 -18.56
N PRO A 554 3.23 -19.16 -17.72
CA PRO A 554 4.57 -18.81 -18.21
C PRO A 554 5.13 -19.83 -19.20
N PHE A 555 4.80 -21.11 -19.05
CA PHE A 555 5.26 -22.18 -19.94
C PHE A 555 4.51 -22.15 -21.27
N LEU A 556 3.19 -21.98 -21.25
CA LEU A 556 2.39 -21.79 -22.48
C LEU A 556 2.84 -20.55 -23.24
N PHE A 557 3.11 -19.45 -22.53
CA PHE A 557 3.66 -18.24 -23.13
C PHE A 557 5.01 -18.52 -23.78
N ALA A 558 5.90 -19.26 -23.12
CA ALA A 558 7.19 -19.63 -23.69
C ALA A 558 7.04 -20.49 -24.96
N ILE A 559 6.15 -21.49 -24.97
CA ILE A 559 5.88 -22.32 -26.16
C ILE A 559 5.38 -21.45 -27.32
N VAL A 560 4.41 -20.57 -27.07
CA VAL A 560 3.86 -19.68 -28.09
C VAL A 560 4.94 -18.74 -28.61
N MET A 561 5.72 -18.14 -27.72
CA MET A 561 6.83 -17.25 -28.11
C MET A 561 7.91 -17.97 -28.91
N ASP A 562 8.23 -19.22 -28.56
CA ASP A 562 9.20 -20.04 -29.30
C ASP A 562 8.75 -20.20 -30.76
N GLN A 563 7.50 -20.65 -30.97
CA GLN A 563 6.92 -20.82 -32.30
C GLN A 563 6.71 -19.51 -33.08
N LEU A 564 6.49 -18.39 -32.39
CA LEU A 564 6.38 -17.07 -33.03
C LEU A 564 7.73 -16.54 -33.48
N SER A 565 8.77 -16.86 -32.72
CA SER A 565 10.11 -16.35 -32.93
C SER A 565 10.94 -17.17 -33.92
N GLU A 566 10.54 -18.41 -34.20
CA GLU A 566 11.29 -19.39 -35.03
C GLU A 566 11.84 -18.80 -36.34
N GLU A 567 11.04 -18.02 -37.07
CA GLU A 567 11.40 -17.46 -38.38
C GLU A 567 12.24 -16.17 -38.30
N VAL A 568 12.22 -15.46 -37.16
CA VAL A 568 12.77 -14.10 -37.02
C VAL A 568 13.91 -13.99 -36.01
N ARG A 569 14.07 -14.99 -35.15
CA ARG A 569 15.05 -15.00 -34.07
C ARG A 569 16.44 -15.29 -34.60
N GLN A 570 17.39 -14.42 -34.26
CA GLN A 570 18.81 -14.61 -34.52
C GLN A 570 19.53 -15.09 -33.25
N GLU A 571 20.75 -15.60 -33.41
CA GLU A 571 21.58 -15.97 -32.28
C GLU A 571 22.01 -14.75 -31.45
N SER A 572 22.29 -14.99 -30.17
CA SER A 572 22.85 -13.96 -29.28
C SER A 572 24.20 -13.49 -29.83
N PRO A 573 24.48 -12.17 -29.88
CA PRO A 573 23.77 -11.08 -29.18
C PRO A 573 22.70 -10.34 -30.01
N TRP A 574 22.44 -10.74 -31.26
CA TRP A 574 21.59 -9.99 -32.19
C TRP A 574 20.11 -9.98 -31.82
N THR A 575 19.64 -11.05 -31.19
CA THR A 575 18.31 -11.12 -30.58
C THR A 575 18.42 -11.64 -29.15
N MET A 576 17.93 -10.87 -28.19
CA MET A 576 17.80 -11.29 -26.79
C MET A 576 16.34 -11.20 -26.38
N MET A 577 15.82 -12.28 -25.78
CA MET A 577 14.42 -12.37 -25.38
C MET A 577 14.30 -12.78 -23.92
N PHE A 578 13.39 -12.13 -23.21
CA PHE A 578 12.97 -12.54 -21.88
C PHE A 578 11.49 -12.26 -21.69
N ALA A 579 10.67 -13.32 -21.75
CA ALA A 579 9.22 -13.20 -21.80
C ALA A 579 8.78 -12.24 -22.94
N ASP A 580 8.08 -11.15 -22.63
CA ASP A 580 7.64 -10.13 -23.59
C ASP A 580 8.69 -9.06 -23.91
N ASP A 581 9.79 -8.98 -23.14
CA ASP A 581 10.87 -8.03 -23.39
C ASP A 581 11.82 -8.61 -24.47
N ILE A 582 11.78 -8.02 -25.67
CA ILE A 582 12.61 -8.40 -26.83
C ILE A 582 13.58 -7.26 -27.15
N VAL A 583 14.86 -7.60 -27.32
CA VAL A 583 15.90 -6.66 -27.78
C VAL A 583 16.46 -7.17 -29.09
N ILE A 584 16.49 -6.28 -30.08
CA ILE A 584 17.02 -6.51 -31.42
C ILE A 584 18.22 -5.59 -31.59
N CYS A 585 19.34 -6.15 -32.03
CA CYS A 585 20.56 -5.41 -32.34
C CYS A 585 20.91 -5.62 -33.82
N SER A 586 21.44 -4.59 -34.47
CA SER A 586 21.98 -4.68 -35.82
C SER A 586 23.03 -3.58 -36.02
N GLU A 587 23.86 -3.73 -37.05
CA GLU A 587 24.96 -2.80 -37.33
C GLU A 587 24.50 -1.52 -38.05
N SER A 588 23.39 -1.58 -38.78
CA SER A 588 22.79 -0.44 -39.48
C SER A 588 21.37 -0.15 -39.00
N ARG A 589 20.95 1.10 -39.15
CA ARG A 589 19.62 1.54 -38.75
C ARG A 589 18.53 0.93 -39.61
N GLU A 590 18.80 0.83 -40.90
CA GLU A 590 17.92 0.22 -41.91
C GLU A 590 17.63 -1.24 -41.55
N GLN A 591 18.65 -1.97 -41.08
CA GLN A 591 18.50 -3.35 -40.66
C GLN A 591 17.68 -3.48 -39.37
N VAL A 592 17.82 -2.54 -38.42
CA VAL A 592 16.98 -2.50 -37.21
C VAL A 592 15.52 -2.26 -37.60
N GLU A 593 15.25 -1.31 -38.49
CA GLU A 593 13.91 -0.99 -38.99
C GLU A 593 13.28 -2.19 -39.70
N GLU A 594 14.03 -2.85 -40.58
CA GLU A 594 13.58 -4.07 -41.26
C GLU A 594 13.30 -5.21 -40.26
N ASN A 595 14.21 -5.44 -39.32
CA ASN A 595 14.04 -6.49 -38.30
C ASN A 595 12.85 -6.19 -37.38
N LEU A 596 12.63 -4.92 -37.02
CA LEU A 596 11.49 -4.50 -36.20
C LEU A 596 10.16 -4.76 -36.93
N GLU A 597 10.11 -4.50 -38.24
CA GLU A 597 8.95 -4.83 -39.09
C GLU A 597 8.73 -6.33 -39.22
N ARG A 598 9.79 -7.12 -39.41
CA ARG A 598 9.71 -8.60 -39.44
C ARG A 598 9.16 -9.14 -38.12
N TRP A 599 9.66 -8.65 -37.00
CA TRP A 599 9.17 -9.02 -35.66
C TRP A 599 7.73 -8.61 -35.44
N ARG A 600 7.36 -7.39 -35.81
CA ARG A 600 5.97 -6.94 -35.77
C ARG A 600 5.07 -7.87 -36.57
N PHE A 601 5.41 -8.16 -37.82
CA PHE A 601 4.62 -9.03 -38.68
C PHE A 601 4.47 -10.44 -38.09
N ALA A 602 5.56 -11.03 -37.59
CA ALA A 602 5.56 -12.36 -36.98
C ALA A 602 4.64 -12.44 -35.74
N LEU A 603 4.58 -11.38 -34.93
CA LEU A 603 3.75 -11.28 -33.73
C LEU A 603 2.28 -10.93 -34.06
N GLU A 604 2.06 -9.89 -34.88
CA GLU A 604 0.72 -9.36 -35.21
C GLU A 604 -0.11 -10.36 -36.02
N ARG A 605 0.49 -11.09 -36.97
CA ARG A 605 -0.24 -12.09 -37.77
C ARG A 605 -0.90 -13.19 -36.92
N ARG A 606 -0.36 -13.45 -35.72
CA ARG A 606 -0.87 -14.46 -34.76
C ARG A 606 -1.60 -13.83 -33.56
N GLY A 607 -1.98 -12.55 -33.65
CA GLY A 607 -2.82 -11.87 -32.68
C GLY A 607 -2.11 -11.25 -31.47
N MET A 608 -0.77 -11.08 -31.51
CA MET A 608 -0.04 -10.31 -30.50
C MET A 608 0.18 -8.87 -30.95
N LYS A 609 0.09 -7.90 -30.02
CA LYS A 609 0.24 -6.48 -30.34
C LYS A 609 1.53 -5.90 -29.78
N VAL A 610 2.30 -5.21 -30.61
CA VAL A 610 3.51 -4.51 -30.18
C VAL A 610 3.14 -3.20 -29.48
N SER A 611 3.69 -2.98 -28.29
CA SER A 611 3.40 -1.79 -27.48
C SER A 611 4.24 -0.59 -27.93
N ARG A 612 3.77 0.15 -28.94
CA ARG A 612 4.45 1.34 -29.50
C ARG A 612 4.98 2.31 -28.43
N SER A 613 4.17 2.64 -27.41
CA SER A 613 4.55 3.58 -26.34
C SER A 613 5.69 3.10 -25.43
N LYS A 614 6.04 1.82 -25.49
CA LYS A 614 7.15 1.21 -24.73
C LYS A 614 8.33 0.83 -25.63
N THR A 615 8.13 0.78 -26.95
CA THR A 615 9.19 0.49 -27.91
C THR A 615 10.08 1.71 -28.02
N GLU A 616 11.36 1.53 -27.74
CA GLU A 616 12.39 2.56 -27.78
C GLU A 616 13.58 2.03 -28.58
N TYR A 617 14.39 2.92 -29.18
CA TYR A 617 15.63 2.52 -29.84
C TYR A 617 16.81 3.39 -29.38
N MET A 618 18.01 2.82 -29.41
CA MET A 618 19.25 3.49 -29.03
C MET A 618 20.32 3.23 -30.08
N CYS A 619 21.02 4.29 -30.51
CA CYS A 619 22.21 4.16 -31.35
C CYS A 619 23.46 4.21 -30.45
N VAL A 620 24.41 3.31 -30.71
CA VAL A 620 25.71 3.28 -30.02
C VAL A 620 26.76 3.81 -30.98
N ASN A 621 27.62 4.73 -30.52
CA ASN A 621 28.71 5.32 -31.32
C ASN A 621 28.28 6.03 -32.63
N GLU A 622 27.13 6.71 -32.61
CA GLU A 622 26.62 7.44 -33.77
C GLU A 622 27.47 8.69 -34.09
N ARG A 623 27.88 8.85 -35.36
CA ARG A 623 28.46 10.10 -35.88
C ARG A 623 27.31 11.00 -36.35
N GLU A 624 27.38 12.31 -36.09
CA GLU A 624 26.27 13.26 -36.30
C GLU A 624 25.60 13.12 -37.68
N GLY A 625 24.26 13.07 -37.70
CA GLY A 625 23.45 13.18 -38.93
C GLY A 625 22.65 11.95 -39.39
N SER A 626 22.39 10.93 -38.55
CA SER A 626 21.59 9.77 -38.98
C SER A 626 20.09 9.92 -38.63
N GLY A 627 19.22 9.50 -39.55
CA GLY A 627 17.75 9.66 -39.43
C GLY A 627 17.05 8.84 -38.33
N THR A 628 15.72 8.70 -38.42
CA THR A 628 14.87 8.15 -37.36
C THR A 628 14.32 6.74 -37.64
N VAL A 629 14.45 5.78 -36.71
CA VAL A 629 13.89 4.42 -36.90
C VAL A 629 12.38 4.51 -36.91
N ARG A 630 11.72 3.89 -37.89
CA ARG A 630 10.26 3.86 -37.97
C ARG A 630 9.70 2.47 -37.68
N LEU A 631 8.45 2.46 -37.21
CA LEU A 631 7.62 1.28 -37.06
C LEU A 631 6.23 1.63 -37.60
N GLN A 632 5.79 0.93 -38.63
CA GLN A 632 4.57 1.23 -39.39
C GLN A 632 4.55 2.66 -39.93
N GLY A 633 5.71 3.18 -40.32
CA GLY A 633 5.87 4.54 -40.84
C GLY A 633 5.92 5.66 -39.78
N GLU A 634 5.68 5.36 -38.50
CA GLU A 634 5.81 6.31 -37.39
C GLU A 634 7.18 6.23 -36.72
N GLU A 635 7.69 7.35 -36.24
CA GLU A 635 8.99 7.42 -35.57
C GLU A 635 8.96 6.74 -34.19
N VAL A 636 9.89 5.81 -33.97
CA VAL A 636 10.12 5.18 -32.67
C VAL A 636 10.89 6.14 -31.77
N LYS A 637 10.63 6.12 -30.47
CA LYS A 637 11.31 7.01 -29.52
C LYS A 637 12.81 6.68 -29.41
N LYS A 638 13.66 7.61 -29.84
CA LYS A 638 15.13 7.55 -29.64
C LYS A 638 15.49 7.83 -28.18
N VAL A 639 16.36 7.00 -27.60
CA VAL A 639 16.86 7.16 -26.22
C VAL A 639 18.39 7.10 -26.16
N GLN A 640 18.97 7.85 -25.22
CA GLN A 640 20.41 7.80 -24.91
C GLN A 640 20.73 6.76 -23.82
N GLU A 641 19.69 6.26 -23.14
CA GLU A 641 19.76 5.27 -22.08
C GLU A 641 18.72 4.19 -22.36
N PHE A 642 19.17 2.97 -22.63
CA PHE A 642 18.30 1.84 -22.88
C PHE A 642 18.24 0.94 -21.65
N LYS A 643 17.02 0.58 -21.21
CA LYS A 643 16.83 -0.25 -20.01
C LYS A 643 16.35 -1.64 -20.38
N TYR A 644 17.12 -2.66 -20.01
CA TYR A 644 16.77 -4.07 -20.21
C TYR A 644 16.95 -4.88 -18.93
N LEU A 645 15.94 -5.66 -18.55
CA LEU A 645 15.91 -6.51 -17.34
C LEU A 645 16.33 -5.84 -16.02
N GLY A 646 16.18 -4.51 -15.97
CA GLY A 646 16.50 -3.69 -14.80
C GLY A 646 17.87 -3.01 -14.87
N SER A 647 18.74 -3.33 -15.83
CA SER A 647 20.03 -2.68 -16.06
C SER A 647 19.92 -1.63 -17.17
N THR A 648 20.69 -0.55 -17.06
CA THR A 648 20.73 0.55 -18.03
C THR A 648 22.03 0.50 -18.82
N VAL A 649 21.93 0.54 -20.14
CA VAL A 649 23.07 0.73 -21.06
C VAL A 649 23.02 2.16 -21.60
N GLN A 650 24.18 2.83 -21.67
CA GLN A 650 24.31 4.17 -22.23
C GLN A 650 24.85 4.08 -23.67
N SER A 651 24.41 4.99 -24.54
CA SER A 651 24.86 5.10 -25.94
C SER A 651 26.38 5.31 -26.11
N ASN A 652 27.02 5.90 -25.10
CA ASN A 652 28.48 6.15 -25.06
C ASN A 652 29.28 5.03 -24.35
N GLY A 653 28.63 3.93 -23.97
CA GLY A 653 29.27 2.81 -23.27
C GLY A 653 29.67 3.10 -21.82
N GLU A 654 29.31 4.26 -21.26
CA GLU A 654 29.60 4.57 -19.86
C GLU A 654 28.63 3.86 -18.90
N CYS A 655 29.11 3.57 -17.69
CA CYS A 655 28.34 2.89 -16.64
C CYS A 655 28.02 3.78 -15.43
N GLY A 656 28.41 5.07 -15.46
CA GLY A 656 28.24 5.97 -14.31
C GLY A 656 26.78 6.17 -13.90
N LYS A 657 25.85 6.24 -14.86
CA LYS A 657 24.42 6.38 -14.53
C LYS A 657 23.83 5.10 -13.97
N GLU A 658 24.26 3.94 -14.43
CA GLU A 658 23.83 2.66 -13.88
C GLU A 658 24.28 2.51 -12.42
N VAL A 659 25.53 2.83 -12.12
CA VAL A 659 26.06 2.83 -10.74
C VAL A 659 25.27 3.76 -9.84
N LYS A 660 24.99 5.00 -10.28
CA LYS A 660 24.13 5.93 -9.51
C LYS A 660 22.73 5.38 -9.27
N LYS A 661 22.11 4.72 -10.28
CA LYS A 661 20.80 4.06 -10.11
C LYS A 661 20.86 2.92 -9.10
N ARG A 662 21.95 2.14 -9.06
CA ARG A 662 22.17 1.06 -8.08
C ARG A 662 22.39 1.58 -6.67
N VAL A 663 23.19 2.63 -6.51
CA VAL A 663 23.35 3.35 -5.25
C VAL A 663 21.99 3.88 -4.77
N GLN A 664 21.19 4.48 -5.65
CA GLN A 664 19.85 4.95 -5.31
C GLN A 664 18.89 3.81 -4.95
N ALA A 665 18.98 2.66 -5.62
CA ALA A 665 18.21 1.46 -5.28
C ALA A 665 18.61 0.92 -3.89
N GLY A 666 19.91 0.90 -3.57
CA GLY A 666 20.45 0.61 -2.26
C GLY A 666 19.89 1.57 -1.19
N TRP A 667 19.97 2.88 -1.42
CA TRP A 667 19.39 3.90 -0.53
C TRP A 667 17.88 3.74 -0.35
N ASN A 668 17.14 3.42 -1.41
CA ASN A 668 15.71 3.15 -1.31
C ASN A 668 15.44 1.88 -0.49
N GLY A 669 16.25 0.84 -0.65
CA GLY A 669 16.25 -0.34 0.21
C GLY A 669 16.50 0.03 1.68
N TRP A 670 17.52 0.83 1.94
CA TRP A 670 17.90 1.31 3.27
C TRP A 670 16.80 2.15 3.92
N ARG A 671 16.20 3.09 3.17
CA ARG A 671 15.10 3.96 3.64
C ARG A 671 13.88 3.14 4.08
N LYS A 672 13.63 1.97 3.48
CA LYS A 672 12.53 1.06 3.88
C LYS A 672 12.78 0.38 5.22
N VAL A 673 14.05 0.20 5.60
CA VAL A 673 14.46 -0.49 6.83
C VAL A 673 15.16 0.43 7.81
N SER A 674 15.14 1.74 7.60
CA SER A 674 15.83 2.71 8.45
C SER A 674 15.31 2.67 9.89
N GLY A 675 14.01 2.41 10.09
CA GLY A 675 13.44 2.19 11.43
C GLY A 675 13.94 0.93 12.15
N VAL A 676 14.71 0.06 11.48
CA VAL A 676 15.44 -1.07 12.08
C VAL A 676 16.94 -0.76 12.17
N LEU A 677 17.51 -0.19 11.11
CA LEU A 677 18.95 0.10 11.03
C LEU A 677 19.38 1.26 11.96
N CYS A 678 18.52 2.26 12.15
CA CYS A 678 18.79 3.43 12.99
C CYS A 678 18.33 3.25 14.45
N ASP A 679 17.62 2.16 14.78
CA ASP A 679 17.15 1.91 16.14
C ASP A 679 18.32 1.48 17.04
N GLN A 680 18.59 2.24 18.10
CA GLN A 680 19.66 1.93 19.06
C GLN A 680 19.39 0.66 19.87
N LYS A 681 18.13 0.22 19.97
CA LYS A 681 17.73 -0.99 20.70
C LYS A 681 17.98 -2.28 19.93
N ILE A 682 18.37 -2.17 18.65
CA ILE A 682 18.58 -3.32 17.76
C ILE A 682 20.08 -3.61 17.64
N SER A 683 20.45 -4.86 17.85
CA SER A 683 21.85 -5.29 17.80
C SER A 683 22.49 -5.10 16.43
N ALA A 684 23.80 -4.80 16.41
CA ALA A 684 24.57 -4.66 15.18
C ALA A 684 24.49 -5.92 14.27
N ARG A 685 24.39 -7.10 14.88
CA ARG A 685 24.20 -8.39 14.17
C ARG A 685 22.91 -8.41 13.34
N ILE A 686 21.78 -7.94 13.87
CA ILE A 686 20.54 -7.82 13.09
C ILE A 686 20.71 -6.76 12.00
N LYS A 687 21.30 -5.60 12.32
CA LYS A 687 21.47 -4.53 11.35
C LYS A 687 22.29 -5.01 10.14
N GLY A 688 23.38 -5.73 10.38
CA GLY A 688 24.18 -6.35 9.32
C GLY A 688 23.40 -7.37 8.49
N LYS A 689 22.51 -8.17 9.10
CA LYS A 689 21.62 -9.06 8.35
C LYS A 689 20.60 -8.31 7.51
N VAL A 690 19.89 -7.34 8.09
CA VAL A 690 18.92 -6.50 7.37
C VAL A 690 19.58 -5.83 6.16
N TYR A 691 20.80 -5.32 6.33
CA TYR A 691 21.60 -4.78 5.24
C TYR A 691 21.87 -5.84 4.15
N ARG A 692 22.45 -7.01 4.52
CA ARG A 692 22.76 -8.09 3.57
C ARG A 692 21.55 -8.67 2.85
N THR A 693 20.38 -8.62 3.48
CA THR A 693 19.14 -9.18 2.95
C THR A 693 18.37 -8.15 2.11
N VAL A 694 18.27 -6.88 2.52
CA VAL A 694 17.40 -5.90 1.85
C VAL A 694 18.17 -4.89 1.01
N VAL A 695 19.29 -4.37 1.54
CA VAL A 695 20.02 -3.25 0.92
C VAL A 695 21.02 -3.78 -0.10
N ARG A 696 21.88 -4.71 0.29
CA ARG A 696 22.95 -5.24 -0.54
C ARG A 696 22.44 -5.87 -1.85
N PRO A 697 21.40 -6.72 -1.86
CA PRO A 697 20.95 -7.33 -3.12
C PRO A 697 20.31 -6.33 -4.08
N ALA A 698 19.70 -5.25 -3.57
CA ALA A 698 19.15 -4.19 -4.42
C ALA A 698 20.25 -3.36 -5.09
N MET A 699 21.37 -3.17 -4.38
CA MET A 699 22.54 -2.46 -4.88
C MET A 699 23.35 -3.32 -5.86
N LEU A 700 23.53 -4.61 -5.58
CA LEU A 700 24.38 -5.49 -6.38
C LEU A 700 23.71 -6.09 -7.63
N TYR A 701 22.38 -6.03 -7.75
CA TYR A 701 21.68 -6.63 -8.89
C TYR A 701 22.21 -6.10 -10.22
N GLY A 702 22.68 -6.98 -11.10
CA GLY A 702 23.11 -6.62 -12.46
C GLY A 702 24.45 -5.88 -12.52
N LEU A 703 25.18 -5.73 -11.41
CA LEU A 703 26.53 -5.16 -11.43
C LEU A 703 27.57 -6.15 -11.98
N GLU A 704 27.27 -7.44 -11.94
CA GLU A 704 28.09 -8.50 -12.55
C GLU A 704 28.25 -8.34 -14.08
N THR A 705 27.36 -7.60 -14.74
CA THR A 705 27.40 -7.32 -16.18
C THR A 705 27.99 -5.95 -16.50
N VAL A 706 28.53 -5.22 -15.52
CA VAL A 706 29.01 -3.85 -15.67
C VAL A 706 30.53 -3.79 -15.48
N SER A 707 31.23 -3.24 -16.46
CA SER A 707 32.66 -2.94 -16.34
C SER A 707 32.88 -1.71 -15.46
N LEU A 708 33.04 -1.94 -14.15
CA LEU A 708 33.26 -0.88 -13.16
C LEU A 708 34.69 -0.30 -13.28
N ARG A 709 34.80 1.03 -13.20
CA ARG A 709 36.08 1.74 -13.01
C ARG A 709 36.34 1.93 -11.52
N LYS A 710 37.61 2.06 -11.10
CA LYS A 710 38.00 2.31 -9.69
C LYS A 710 37.20 3.42 -8.99
N ARG A 711 36.93 4.52 -9.70
CA ARG A 711 36.09 5.62 -9.18
C ARG A 711 34.68 5.15 -8.81
N GLN A 712 34.08 4.30 -9.64
CA GLN A 712 32.71 3.81 -9.44
C GLN A 712 32.63 2.71 -8.38
N GLU A 713 33.69 1.90 -8.25
CA GLU A 713 33.85 0.99 -7.11
C GLU A 713 33.85 1.78 -5.79
N SER A 714 34.62 2.87 -5.73
CA SER A 714 34.62 3.79 -4.57
C SER A 714 33.29 4.51 -4.35
N GLU A 715 32.41 4.63 -5.35
CA GLU A 715 31.05 5.18 -5.17
C GLU A 715 30.06 4.13 -4.62
N LEU A 716 30.37 2.83 -4.75
CA LEU A 716 29.55 1.72 -4.27
C LEU A 716 29.91 1.28 -2.85
N GLU A 717 31.18 1.45 -2.47
CA GLU A 717 31.68 1.31 -1.09
C GLU A 717 31.10 2.37 -0.15
#